data_AF-F6I431-F1
#
_entry.id   AF-F6I431-F1
#
_cell.length_a   1.000
_cell.length_b   1.000
_cell.length_c   1.000
_cell.angle_alpha   90.00
_cell.angle_beta   90.00
_cell.angle_gamma   90.00
#
_symmetry.space_group_name_H-M   'P 1'
#
loop_
_entity.id
_entity.type
_entity.pdbx_description
1 polymer ?
#
loop_
_entity_poly.entity_id
_entity_poly.type
_entity_poly.pdbx_seq_one_letter_code
_entity_poly.pdbx_strand_id
1 'polypeptide(L)'
;MIWLHGLLDELAKKQEMRILHSDSHSAIFLAKNSVFHSKSKHIQTKYHFIRYLIEDKLVILEKIYGSKNPADMLTKGVTIEKLKLCTASIAATVNGQAKEGCLDRCEAVIIPYPFGTDEHCYLSPYFWVTSNHSSNPPKLLLGKPSPEGNNVQVLDISLEGELLILNYVSHDCYDSLGEADSLYSYDSYLKPGQFNISSTKNKFTMVGCDTFAWFKGQRGHESYRTGCMSICDNITDVQNGSCSRNGCCQTSIPDGLSAIDLTLGSFNNYSEIWEFNPCGYAFIVEESNFNFSSNDLRDLKSKTELPMVFDWALDKETCQVDVNDQTNNACKGNSTCNKRITGWGYLCNCSEGYQGNPYLEPGCQDIIECENSILNKCENPETCINTQGNYTCSCPMWYHGDGKIDGQRCIPNRLQMIHVAMGQKNCKFSNLYLKLVVAFQCASNVEHLENLVFIFFYSKVLELIYSSLKYCLISLINICIGIALVVLVAGSTWLYWALKKRRFVKLKKKYFQQNGGSELRQQLSGQGSTERIKFFTSEELEKATKNYDESNIIGRGGFGTVYKGTLTDGRIVAIKKSKMVERIQGKGFINEVGILSQINHRHVIQLLGCCLETQVPLLVYEFINNGTLSDHIHDENKASAIMWETRLRIAIQTAEALYYLHCVASTPIVHRDVKSSNILLDEEYNAKMCDFGASRLVPLDQNQLSTAVQGTPGYLDPESLQTNRVTEKSDVYSFGVVLVELLTGKKALFFDRPKEQRILTIFFLFPLKDDSLFQVLEDCIVNNGNHKQILKVAQLAQRCLSINGEDRPTMKEVMLELEMIRMIGENAEQNPEENTYLLGESYAHYYLGGGESSIATHSMTGSFLLPI
;
A
#
# COMPACT_ATOMS: atom_id res chain seq x y z
N MET A 1 37.14 27.86 -29.10
CA MET A 1 37.77 29.16 -28.84
C MET A 1 36.79 30.32 -29.04
N ILE A 2 35.95 30.36 -30.08
CA ILE A 2 34.86 31.38 -30.19
C ILE A 2 33.73 31.12 -29.17
N TRP A 3 33.36 29.87 -28.93
CA TRP A 3 32.34 29.52 -27.92
C TRP A 3 32.74 29.87 -26.47
N LEU A 4 34.05 29.90 -26.20
CA LEU A 4 34.58 30.24 -24.88
C LEU A 4 34.50 31.74 -24.59
N HIS A 5 34.53 32.59 -25.63
CA HIS A 5 34.37 34.04 -25.47
C HIS A 5 32.91 34.44 -25.24
N GLY A 6 31.94 33.78 -25.89
CA GLY A 6 30.50 34.06 -25.65
C GLY A 6 30.03 33.66 -24.24
N LEU A 7 30.58 32.59 -23.68
CA LEU A 7 30.27 32.13 -22.32
C LEU A 7 30.78 33.09 -21.23
N LEU A 8 31.87 33.83 -21.52
CA LEU A 8 32.48 34.75 -20.57
C LEU A 8 31.75 36.11 -20.48
N ASP A 9 31.00 36.52 -21.50
CA ASP A 9 30.17 37.74 -21.44
C ASP A 9 28.84 37.50 -20.69
N GLU A 10 28.26 36.30 -20.76
CA GLU A 10 26.97 36.00 -20.09
C GLU A 10 27.08 35.74 -18.58
N LEU A 11 28.25 35.35 -18.07
CA LEU A 11 28.42 34.95 -16.66
C LEU A 11 28.64 36.12 -15.68
N ALA A 12 28.47 37.36 -16.13
CA ALA A 12 28.41 38.50 -15.22
C ALA A 12 27.05 38.64 -14.46
N LYS A 13 26.14 37.64 -14.51
CA LYS A 13 24.99 37.53 -13.58
C LYS A 13 24.69 36.07 -13.15
N LYS A 14 24.16 35.97 -11.92
CA LYS A 14 24.08 34.84 -10.95
C LYS A 14 23.20 33.61 -11.33
N GLN A 15 23.69 32.43 -10.88
CA GLN A 15 23.02 31.28 -10.19
C GLN A 15 22.24 30.19 -10.99
N GLU A 16 22.83 28.99 -11.12
CA GLU A 16 22.29 27.62 -10.89
C GLU A 16 23.36 26.54 -11.26
N MET A 17 23.44 25.41 -10.53
CA MET A 17 24.48 24.36 -10.69
C MET A 17 24.35 23.63 -12.04
N ARG A 18 25.47 23.40 -12.76
CA ARG A 18 25.52 22.79 -14.10
C ARG A 18 26.38 21.51 -14.14
N ILE A 19 25.92 20.48 -14.86
CA ILE A 19 26.62 19.20 -15.12
C ILE A 19 27.38 19.29 -16.46
N LEU A 20 28.61 18.77 -16.52
CA LEU A 20 29.46 18.71 -17.72
C LEU A 20 29.76 17.25 -18.10
N HIS A 21 29.47 16.86 -19.34
CA HIS A 21 29.67 15.48 -19.82
C HIS A 21 30.96 15.32 -20.63
N SER A 22 31.75 14.27 -20.38
CA SER A 22 32.95 13.95 -21.17
C SER A 22 33.13 12.44 -21.36
N ASP A 23 33.53 12.05 -22.56
CA ASP A 23 33.75 10.68 -23.04
C ASP A 23 35.24 10.25 -22.98
N SER A 24 36.17 11.19 -22.78
CA SER A 24 37.61 10.92 -22.73
C SER A 24 38.09 10.56 -21.32
N HIS A 25 38.38 9.28 -21.09
CA HIS A 25 38.85 8.77 -19.80
C HIS A 25 40.16 9.42 -19.34
N SER A 26 41.05 9.77 -20.29
CA SER A 26 42.36 10.36 -20.02
C SER A 26 42.26 11.79 -19.49
N ALA A 27 41.30 12.58 -19.98
CA ALA A 27 41.09 13.97 -19.56
C ALA A 27 40.49 14.07 -18.14
N ILE A 28 39.51 13.19 -17.82
CA ILE A 28 38.88 13.13 -16.49
C ILE A 28 39.88 12.63 -15.44
N PHE A 29 40.74 11.68 -15.83
CA PHE A 29 41.77 11.11 -14.96
C PHE A 29 42.91 12.09 -14.66
N LEU A 30 43.36 12.86 -15.65
CA LEU A 30 44.36 13.92 -15.46
C LEU A 30 43.81 15.09 -14.61
N ALA A 31 42.54 15.47 -14.77
CA ALA A 31 41.95 16.61 -14.06
C ALA A 31 41.67 16.36 -12.57
N LYS A 32 41.40 15.12 -12.15
CA LYS A 32 41.06 14.78 -10.76
C LYS A 32 42.27 14.42 -9.88
N ASN A 33 43.47 14.23 -10.43
CA ASN A 33 44.61 13.69 -9.69
C ASN A 33 45.85 14.62 -9.70
N SER A 34 46.14 15.24 -8.55
CA SER A 34 47.14 16.31 -8.38
C SER A 34 48.61 15.85 -8.47
N VAL A 35 48.90 14.54 -8.41
CA VAL A 35 50.26 14.00 -8.27
C VAL A 35 50.98 13.79 -9.61
N PHE A 36 50.24 13.65 -10.74
CA PHE A 36 50.85 13.51 -12.07
C PHE A 36 51.56 14.79 -12.57
N HIS A 37 51.23 15.93 -11.95
CA HIS A 37 51.72 17.26 -12.34
C HIS A 37 53.04 17.68 -11.69
N SER A 38 53.59 16.92 -10.72
CA SER A 38 54.86 17.30 -10.07
C SER A 38 56.11 16.67 -10.71
N LYS A 39 55.98 15.66 -11.59
CA LYS A 39 57.13 14.88 -12.09
C LYS A 39 57.28 14.74 -13.62
N SER A 40 56.40 15.29 -14.44
CA SER A 40 56.49 15.19 -15.91
C SER A 40 56.97 16.50 -16.53
N LYS A 41 58.29 16.68 -16.68
CA LYS A 41 58.93 17.88 -17.27
C LYS A 41 58.71 18.09 -18.78
N HIS A 42 57.79 17.37 -19.43
CA HIS A 42 57.62 17.41 -20.90
C HIS A 42 56.17 17.47 -21.44
N ILE A 43 55.17 17.92 -20.67
CA ILE A 43 53.83 18.20 -21.22
C ILE A 43 53.44 19.65 -20.94
N GLN A 44 53.51 20.51 -21.95
CA GLN A 44 53.09 21.90 -21.86
C GLN A 44 51.63 22.06 -22.33
N THR A 45 50.82 22.63 -21.41
CA THR A 45 49.64 23.50 -21.62
C THR A 45 48.36 22.94 -22.24
N LYS A 46 47.31 22.72 -21.39
CA LYS A 46 45.92 23.22 -21.63
C LYS A 46 44.83 22.96 -20.56
N TYR A 47 45.09 22.31 -19.42
CA TYR A 47 43.98 21.80 -18.55
C TYR A 47 43.90 22.33 -17.11
N HIS A 48 44.61 23.40 -16.75
CA HIS A 48 44.69 23.87 -15.35
C HIS A 48 43.43 24.56 -14.79
N PHE A 49 42.61 25.22 -15.63
CA PHE A 49 41.45 26.00 -15.15
C PHE A 49 40.25 25.12 -14.73
N ILE A 50 40.10 23.95 -15.37
CA ILE A 50 39.03 22.98 -15.10
C ILE A 50 39.13 22.43 -13.67
N ARG A 51 40.36 22.35 -13.13
CA ARG A 51 40.61 21.90 -11.76
C ARG A 51 40.02 22.83 -10.70
N TYR A 52 40.18 24.15 -10.84
CA TYR A 52 39.66 25.14 -9.88
C TYR A 52 38.13 25.13 -9.80
N LEU A 53 37.45 24.94 -10.93
CA LEU A 53 35.98 24.90 -11.00
C LEU A 53 35.38 23.64 -10.34
N ILE A 54 36.15 22.55 -10.26
CA ILE A 54 35.76 21.29 -9.60
C ILE A 54 36.10 21.34 -8.10
N GLU A 55 37.26 21.89 -7.72
CA GLU A 55 37.68 22.04 -6.32
C GLU A 55 36.74 22.97 -5.52
N ASP A 56 36.19 24.02 -6.15
CA ASP A 56 35.22 24.96 -5.54
C ASP A 56 33.73 24.55 -5.69
N LYS A 57 33.44 23.33 -6.16
CA LYS A 57 32.09 22.76 -6.36
C LYS A 57 31.15 23.55 -7.31
N LEU A 58 31.70 24.28 -8.28
CA LEU A 58 30.90 25.07 -9.24
C LEU A 58 30.40 24.26 -10.45
N VAL A 59 31.00 23.08 -10.72
CA VAL A 59 30.64 22.18 -11.85
C VAL A 59 30.78 20.71 -11.42
N ILE A 60 29.83 19.84 -11.82
CA ILE A 60 29.90 18.37 -11.63
C ILE A 60 30.23 17.70 -12.97
N LEU A 61 31.24 16.81 -13.00
CA LEU A 61 31.64 16.06 -14.19
C LEU A 61 31.07 14.64 -14.18
N GLU A 62 30.22 14.33 -15.16
CA GLU A 62 29.66 13.00 -15.39
C GLU A 62 30.26 12.35 -16.64
N LYS A 63 30.53 11.04 -16.55
CA LYS A 63 31.10 10.25 -17.62
C LYS A 63 30.00 9.55 -18.40
N ILE A 64 30.05 9.61 -19.73
CA ILE A 64 29.18 8.85 -20.61
C ILE A 64 29.99 7.68 -21.20
N TYR A 65 29.45 6.47 -21.20
CA TYR A 65 30.03 5.32 -21.88
C TYR A 65 29.10 4.88 -23.02
N GLY A 66 29.56 4.92 -24.28
CA GLY A 66 28.88 4.24 -25.39
C GLY A 66 28.94 4.94 -26.77
N SER A 67 29.70 4.32 -27.67
CA SER A 67 29.85 4.42 -29.15
C SER A 67 28.74 5.03 -30.05
N LYS A 68 28.40 6.33 -29.95
CA LYS A 68 27.76 7.07 -31.07
C LYS A 68 28.28 8.51 -31.19
N ASN A 69 28.59 8.93 -32.42
CA ASN A 69 29.04 10.28 -32.76
C ASN A 69 27.90 11.28 -32.46
N PRO A 70 28.13 12.38 -31.70
CA PRO A 70 27.06 13.31 -31.29
C PRO A 70 26.33 14.00 -32.45
N ALA A 71 26.92 14.00 -33.66
CA ALA A 71 26.27 14.53 -34.86
C ALA A 71 25.07 13.69 -35.36
N ASP A 72 25.00 12.40 -34.99
CA ASP A 72 23.92 11.50 -35.42
C ASP A 72 22.65 11.62 -34.56
N MET A 73 22.68 12.35 -33.44
CA MET A 73 21.52 12.53 -32.55
C MET A 73 20.59 13.69 -32.95
N LEU A 74 20.99 14.57 -33.87
CA LEU A 74 20.26 15.83 -34.11
C LEU A 74 19.73 16.04 -35.54
N THR A 75 19.88 15.07 -36.45
CA THR A 75 19.51 15.31 -37.87
C THR A 75 18.60 14.29 -38.56
N LYS A 76 18.16 13.21 -37.90
CA LYS A 76 17.11 12.34 -38.47
C LYS A 76 16.07 12.00 -37.43
N GLY A 77 14.94 12.70 -37.50
CA GLY A 77 13.71 12.32 -36.83
C GLY A 77 13.37 10.88 -37.19
N VAL A 78 13.37 10.02 -36.18
CA VAL A 78 12.83 8.66 -36.27
C VAL A 78 11.66 8.61 -35.30
N THR A 79 10.48 8.47 -35.90
CA THR A 79 9.20 8.28 -35.24
C THR A 79 9.25 7.11 -34.25
N ILE A 80 8.50 7.28 -33.16
CA ILE A 80 8.43 6.43 -31.96
C ILE A 80 8.08 4.95 -32.26
N GLU A 81 7.66 4.61 -33.49
CA GLU A 81 7.39 3.23 -33.90
C GLU A 81 8.65 2.36 -34.14
N LYS A 82 9.83 2.92 -34.39
CA LYS A 82 11.06 2.11 -34.58
C LYS A 82 11.85 1.83 -33.30
N LEU A 83 11.54 2.50 -32.19
CA LEU A 83 12.19 2.24 -30.89
C LEU A 83 11.59 1.04 -30.15
N LYS A 84 10.42 0.54 -30.56
CA LYS A 84 9.87 -0.73 -30.05
C LYS A 84 10.55 -1.99 -30.63
N LEU A 85 11.33 -1.87 -31.71
CA LEU A 85 11.97 -3.03 -32.36
C LEU A 85 13.44 -3.29 -31.95
N CYS A 86 14.10 -2.38 -31.22
CA CYS A 86 15.52 -2.57 -30.84
C CYS A 86 15.79 -2.62 -29.33
N THR A 87 14.79 -2.42 -28.46
CA THR A 87 14.89 -2.77 -27.04
C THR A 87 14.53 -4.23 -26.76
N ALA A 88 14.00 -4.95 -27.74
CA ALA A 88 13.69 -6.38 -27.65
C ALA A 88 14.90 -7.32 -27.87
N SER A 89 16.10 -6.84 -28.20
CA SER A 89 17.21 -7.72 -28.62
C SER A 89 18.51 -7.64 -27.80
N ILE A 90 18.53 -6.97 -26.64
CA ILE A 90 19.71 -7.02 -25.74
C ILE A 90 19.36 -7.43 -24.30
N ALA A 91 18.07 -7.42 -23.91
CA ALA A 91 17.62 -8.05 -22.66
C ALA A 91 17.32 -9.56 -22.81
N ALA A 92 17.30 -10.09 -24.04
CA ALA A 92 16.77 -11.42 -24.36
C ALA A 92 17.82 -12.54 -24.50
N THR A 93 19.03 -12.41 -23.95
CA THR A 93 20.10 -13.40 -24.15
C THR A 93 20.56 -14.19 -22.91
N VAL A 94 19.90 -14.10 -21.74
CA VAL A 94 20.30 -14.96 -20.59
C VAL A 94 19.16 -15.62 -19.81
N ASN A 95 17.93 -15.10 -19.81
CA ASN A 95 16.83 -15.71 -19.04
C ASN A 95 15.83 -16.40 -19.98
N GLY A 96 16.11 -17.65 -20.36
CA GLY A 96 15.33 -18.32 -21.39
C GLY A 96 15.71 -19.76 -21.71
N GLN A 97 16.08 -20.58 -20.72
CA GLN A 97 16.50 -21.96 -21.01
C GLN A 97 15.29 -22.91 -20.96
N ALA A 98 15.00 -23.56 -22.08
CA ALA A 98 14.14 -24.73 -22.12
C ALA A 98 14.87 -25.95 -21.56
N LYS A 99 14.09 -26.98 -21.20
CA LYS A 99 14.65 -28.27 -20.82
C LYS A 99 15.30 -28.95 -22.03
N GLU A 100 16.38 -29.70 -21.82
CA GLU A 100 17.11 -30.38 -22.90
C GLU A 100 16.18 -31.27 -23.72
N GLY A 101 16.23 -31.13 -25.05
CA GLY A 101 15.37 -31.85 -25.99
C GLY A 101 13.97 -31.25 -26.19
N CYS A 102 13.66 -30.11 -25.56
CA CYS A 102 12.38 -29.42 -25.68
C CYS A 102 12.47 -28.18 -26.58
N LEU A 103 11.33 -27.78 -27.15
CA LEU A 103 11.23 -26.56 -27.94
C LEU A 103 11.44 -25.33 -27.04
N ASP A 104 12.38 -24.47 -27.43
CA ASP A 104 12.79 -23.29 -26.67
C ASP A 104 12.18 -21.98 -27.16
N ARG A 105 11.58 -21.97 -28.36
CA ARG A 105 10.96 -20.80 -28.97
C ARG A 105 9.76 -21.16 -29.85
N CYS A 106 8.76 -20.27 -29.86
CA CYS A 106 7.70 -20.22 -30.86
C CYS A 106 7.74 -18.84 -31.50
N GLU A 107 8.23 -18.76 -32.74
CA GLU A 107 8.50 -17.49 -33.44
C GLU A 107 9.43 -16.57 -32.62
N ALA A 108 8.92 -15.42 -32.15
CA ALA A 108 9.68 -14.46 -31.35
C ALA A 108 9.67 -14.80 -29.85
N VAL A 109 8.72 -15.63 -29.40
CA VAL A 109 8.47 -15.90 -27.98
C VAL A 109 9.41 -17.00 -27.49
N ILE A 110 10.13 -16.73 -26.39
CA ILE A 110 10.98 -17.72 -25.70
C ILE A 110 10.10 -18.57 -24.77
N ILE A 111 10.35 -19.87 -24.75
CA ILE A 111 9.66 -20.85 -23.89
C ILE A 111 10.65 -21.37 -22.85
N PRO A 112 10.79 -20.69 -21.69
CA PRO A 112 11.65 -21.17 -20.62
C PRO A 112 10.96 -22.28 -19.80
N TYR A 113 11.74 -23.23 -19.28
CA TYR A 113 11.25 -24.14 -18.25
C TYR A 113 10.89 -23.31 -16.99
N PRO A 114 9.71 -23.46 -16.35
CA PRO A 114 8.86 -24.65 -16.27
C PRO A 114 7.80 -24.81 -17.38
N PHE A 115 7.74 -23.92 -18.36
CA PHE A 115 6.82 -24.02 -19.49
C PHE A 115 7.34 -24.97 -20.57
N GLY A 116 6.43 -25.61 -21.29
CA GLY A 116 6.79 -26.54 -22.35
C GLY A 116 5.63 -27.00 -23.21
N THR A 117 5.96 -27.56 -24.38
CA THR A 117 5.00 -27.98 -25.41
C THR A 117 4.62 -29.46 -25.37
N ASP A 118 5.40 -30.26 -24.65
CA ASP A 118 5.29 -31.72 -24.62
C ASP A 118 5.31 -32.26 -23.19
N GLU A 119 4.83 -33.49 -23.00
CA GLU A 119 4.58 -34.12 -21.69
C GLU A 119 5.79 -34.17 -20.74
N HIS A 120 7.01 -34.10 -21.27
CA HIS A 120 8.26 -34.13 -20.49
C HIS A 120 8.95 -32.76 -20.39
N CYS A 121 8.36 -31.72 -21.00
CA CYS A 121 8.98 -30.41 -21.21
C CYS A 121 8.47 -29.31 -20.28
N TYR A 122 7.45 -29.58 -19.48
CA TYR A 122 6.95 -28.66 -18.46
C TYR A 122 7.09 -29.27 -17.06
N LEU A 123 7.01 -28.45 -16.01
CA LEU A 123 7.09 -28.90 -14.62
C LEU A 123 5.75 -29.43 -14.08
N SER A 124 4.65 -28.82 -14.50
CA SER A 124 3.28 -29.18 -14.13
C SER A 124 2.34 -28.95 -15.31
N PRO A 125 1.23 -29.71 -15.47
CA PRO A 125 0.31 -29.55 -16.59
C PRO A 125 -0.23 -28.12 -16.80
N TYR A 126 -0.21 -27.28 -15.77
CA TYR A 126 -0.60 -25.88 -15.85
C TYR A 126 0.37 -25.00 -16.65
N PHE A 127 1.64 -25.41 -16.78
CA PHE A 127 2.66 -24.72 -17.58
C PHE A 127 2.73 -25.22 -19.03
N TRP A 128 1.74 -26.00 -19.45
CA TRP A 128 1.62 -26.41 -20.85
C TRP A 128 1.34 -25.18 -21.74
N VAL A 129 2.09 -25.06 -22.82
CA VAL A 129 1.82 -24.10 -23.91
C VAL A 129 1.77 -24.83 -25.24
N THR A 130 0.95 -24.37 -26.18
CA THR A 130 0.86 -24.97 -27.51
C THR A 130 1.36 -24.00 -28.56
N SER A 131 2.37 -24.43 -29.33
CA SER A 131 2.78 -23.77 -30.56
C SER A 131 1.79 -24.10 -31.67
N ASN A 132 0.89 -23.17 -31.99
CA ASN A 132 -0.10 -23.33 -33.04
C ASN A 132 0.52 -22.97 -34.40
N HIS A 133 0.84 -24.00 -35.19
CA HIS A 133 1.37 -23.86 -36.55
C HIS A 133 0.28 -23.72 -37.62
N SER A 134 -1.00 -23.76 -37.26
CA SER A 134 -2.10 -23.53 -38.18
C SER A 134 -2.32 -22.05 -38.48
N SER A 135 -1.80 -21.14 -37.64
CA SER A 135 -1.74 -19.71 -37.93
C SER A 135 -0.42 -19.36 -38.63
N ASN A 136 -0.44 -18.34 -39.49
CA ASN A 136 0.75 -17.78 -40.11
C ASN A 136 0.87 -16.28 -39.79
N PRO A 137 1.82 -15.86 -38.93
CA PRO A 137 2.85 -16.67 -38.27
C PRO A 137 2.31 -17.61 -37.16
N PRO A 138 3.09 -18.63 -36.74
CA PRO A 138 2.72 -19.51 -35.64
C PRO A 138 2.50 -18.73 -34.33
N LYS A 139 1.46 -19.06 -33.59
CA LYS A 139 1.10 -18.39 -32.33
C LYS A 139 1.31 -19.31 -31.14
N LEU A 140 1.91 -18.81 -30.06
CA LEU A 140 1.99 -19.53 -28.80
C LEU A 140 0.67 -19.33 -28.02
N LEU A 141 0.02 -20.44 -27.65
CA LEU A 141 -1.25 -20.45 -26.92
C LEU A 141 -1.04 -21.04 -25.52
N LEU A 142 -1.75 -20.51 -24.53
CA LEU A 142 -1.72 -21.02 -23.17
C LEU A 142 -2.63 -22.25 -23.03
N GLY A 143 -2.09 -23.35 -22.48
CA GLY A 143 -2.84 -24.59 -22.29
C GLY A 143 -3.04 -25.41 -23.56
N LYS A 144 -3.83 -26.48 -23.44
CA LYS A 144 -4.18 -27.35 -24.59
C LYS A 144 -5.26 -26.66 -25.44
N PRO A 145 -5.22 -26.80 -26.78
CA PRO A 145 -6.26 -26.23 -27.64
C PRO A 145 -7.63 -26.79 -27.25
N SER A 146 -8.56 -25.89 -26.94
CA SER A 146 -9.95 -26.27 -26.68
C SER A 146 -10.82 -25.91 -27.89
N PRO A 147 -11.61 -26.84 -28.45
CA PRO A 147 -12.57 -26.52 -29.49
C PRO A 147 -13.76 -25.69 -28.97
N GLU A 148 -13.99 -25.63 -27.66
CA GLU A 148 -15.11 -24.93 -27.01
C GLU A 148 -14.65 -23.74 -26.14
N GLY A 149 -13.36 -23.39 -26.13
CA GLY A 149 -12.79 -22.38 -25.23
C GLY A 149 -12.00 -21.27 -25.92
N ASN A 150 -11.94 -20.10 -25.28
CA ASN A 150 -11.11 -18.97 -25.71
C ASN A 150 -9.62 -19.34 -25.57
N ASN A 151 -8.94 -19.53 -26.69
CA ASN A 151 -7.50 -19.80 -26.71
C ASN A 151 -6.74 -18.51 -26.44
N VAL A 152 -6.05 -18.41 -25.30
CA VAL A 152 -5.31 -17.21 -24.90
C VAL A 152 -3.92 -17.22 -25.55
N GLN A 153 -3.61 -16.21 -26.37
CA GLN A 153 -2.29 -16.06 -26.98
C GLN A 153 -1.28 -15.51 -25.96
N VAL A 154 -0.10 -16.13 -25.89
CA VAL A 154 1.05 -15.72 -25.07
C VAL A 154 2.01 -14.90 -25.93
N LEU A 155 2.43 -13.74 -25.40
CA LEU A 155 3.36 -12.82 -26.05
C LEU A 155 4.77 -12.89 -25.44
N ASP A 156 4.87 -13.11 -24.13
CA ASP A 156 6.16 -13.24 -23.44
C ASP A 156 6.03 -14.03 -22.13
N ILE A 157 7.11 -14.72 -21.74
CA ILE A 157 7.19 -15.53 -20.52
C ILE A 157 8.44 -15.12 -19.73
N SER A 158 8.23 -14.56 -18.54
CA SER A 158 9.30 -14.13 -17.63
C SER A 158 9.48 -15.11 -16.47
N LEU A 159 10.74 -15.43 -16.16
CA LEU A 159 11.10 -16.29 -15.01
C LEU A 159 10.89 -15.60 -13.66
N GLU A 160 10.71 -14.28 -13.65
CA GLU A 160 10.38 -13.46 -12.50
C GLU A 160 8.90 -13.57 -12.08
N GLY A 161 8.12 -14.43 -12.76
CA GLY A 161 6.74 -14.75 -12.39
C GLY A 161 5.68 -13.94 -13.14
N GLU A 162 6.02 -13.40 -14.31
CA GLU A 162 5.12 -12.62 -15.17
C GLU A 162 4.87 -13.36 -16.50
N LEU A 163 3.64 -13.31 -16.99
CA LEU A 163 3.22 -13.91 -18.26
C LEU A 163 2.40 -12.88 -19.04
N LEU A 164 2.94 -12.38 -20.16
CA LEU A 164 2.25 -11.40 -21.01
C LEU A 164 1.37 -12.13 -22.02
N ILE A 165 0.07 -11.81 -22.05
CA ILE A 165 -0.94 -12.45 -22.88
C ILE A 165 -1.79 -11.41 -23.64
N LEU A 166 -2.52 -11.86 -24.66
CA LEU A 166 -3.57 -11.07 -25.31
C LEU A 166 -4.94 -11.40 -24.70
N ASN A 167 -5.64 -10.36 -24.24
CA ASN A 167 -6.98 -10.46 -23.68
C ASN A 167 -8.00 -9.75 -24.59
N TYR A 168 -9.20 -10.29 -24.67
CA TYR A 168 -10.29 -9.72 -25.47
C TYR A 168 -10.81 -8.41 -24.90
N VAL A 169 -11.11 -7.48 -25.81
CA VAL A 169 -11.83 -6.25 -25.51
C VAL A 169 -13.33 -6.54 -25.57
N SER A 170 -14.09 -6.11 -24.56
CA SER A 170 -15.55 -6.11 -24.61
C SER A 170 -16.05 -4.91 -25.38
N HIS A 171 -17.13 -5.12 -26.13
CA HIS A 171 -17.73 -4.13 -27.01
C HIS A 171 -19.24 -4.08 -26.75
N ASP A 172 -19.81 -2.88 -26.76
CA ASP A 172 -21.26 -2.64 -26.72
C ASP A 172 -21.58 -1.54 -27.73
N CYS A 173 -22.10 -1.94 -28.89
CA CYS A 173 -22.20 -1.10 -30.08
C CYS A 173 -23.65 -0.95 -30.53
N TYR A 174 -24.01 0.24 -31.02
CA TYR A 174 -25.37 0.54 -31.49
C TYR A 174 -25.31 1.22 -32.87
N ASP A 175 -26.39 1.07 -33.64
CA ASP A 175 -26.58 1.80 -34.90
C ASP A 175 -27.12 3.23 -34.65
N SER A 176 -27.28 4.01 -35.71
CA SER A 176 -27.76 5.40 -35.61
C SER A 176 -29.22 5.51 -35.14
N LEU A 177 -29.96 4.40 -35.06
CA LEU A 177 -31.33 4.34 -34.56
C LEU A 177 -31.37 3.91 -33.09
N GLY A 178 -30.22 3.59 -32.48
CA GLY A 178 -30.12 3.10 -31.10
C GLY A 178 -30.44 1.60 -30.98
N GLU A 179 -30.41 0.85 -32.08
CA GLU A 179 -30.58 -0.61 -32.08
C GLU A 179 -29.23 -1.29 -31.85
N ALA A 180 -29.23 -2.32 -31.00
CA ALA A 180 -28.01 -3.02 -30.62
C ALA A 180 -27.39 -3.78 -31.81
N ASP A 181 -26.12 -3.51 -32.08
CA ASP A 181 -25.36 -4.18 -33.12
C ASP A 181 -24.84 -5.52 -32.57
N SER A 182 -25.69 -6.54 -32.65
CA SER A 182 -25.40 -7.90 -32.16
C SER A 182 -24.16 -8.58 -32.76
N LEU A 183 -23.65 -8.10 -33.90
CA LEU A 183 -22.39 -8.58 -34.49
C LEU A 183 -21.16 -8.08 -33.74
N TYR A 184 -21.28 -6.96 -33.03
CA TYR A 184 -20.17 -6.29 -32.37
C TYR A 184 -20.38 -6.11 -30.87
N SER A 185 -21.46 -6.66 -30.29
CA SER A 185 -21.76 -6.54 -28.87
C SER A 185 -21.52 -7.88 -28.17
N TYR A 186 -20.49 -7.96 -27.33
CA TYR A 186 -20.15 -9.16 -26.58
C TYR A 186 -19.37 -8.84 -25.30
N ASP A 187 -19.71 -9.54 -24.22
CA ASP A 187 -18.99 -9.49 -22.95
C ASP A 187 -17.73 -10.37 -22.99
N SER A 188 -16.72 -9.98 -22.21
CA SER A 188 -15.48 -10.74 -22.07
C SER A 188 -15.44 -11.41 -20.71
N TYR A 189 -15.29 -12.74 -20.74
CA TYR A 189 -15.09 -13.56 -19.56
C TYR A 189 -13.69 -14.16 -19.58
N LEU A 190 -12.90 -13.87 -18.55
CA LEU A 190 -11.53 -14.34 -18.43
C LEU A 190 -11.36 -15.20 -17.16
N LYS A 191 -11.02 -16.47 -17.37
CA LYS A 191 -10.67 -17.40 -16.31
C LYS A 191 -9.20 -17.81 -16.45
N PRO A 192 -8.27 -17.16 -15.72
CA PRO A 192 -6.83 -17.45 -15.78
C PRO A 192 -6.45 -18.84 -15.23
N GLY A 193 -7.40 -19.59 -14.66
CA GLY A 193 -7.16 -20.95 -14.19
C GLY A 193 -6.33 -20.95 -12.90
N GLN A 194 -5.08 -21.44 -12.98
CA GLN A 194 -4.14 -21.35 -11.87
C GLN A 194 -3.36 -20.04 -11.83
N PHE A 195 -3.36 -19.25 -12.89
CA PHE A 195 -2.68 -17.96 -12.88
C PHE A 195 -3.54 -16.90 -12.18
N ASN A 196 -2.89 -15.85 -11.66
CA ASN A 196 -3.57 -14.70 -11.10
C ASN A 196 -3.46 -13.50 -12.03
N ILE A 197 -4.45 -12.62 -12.01
CA ILE A 197 -4.40 -11.36 -12.75
C ILE A 197 -3.50 -10.39 -12.01
N SER A 198 -2.49 -9.85 -12.70
CA SER A 198 -1.53 -8.93 -12.07
C SER A 198 -2.20 -7.60 -11.74
N SER A 199 -2.35 -7.31 -10.44
CA SER A 199 -2.95 -6.07 -9.94
C SER A 199 -2.01 -4.87 -10.02
N THR A 200 -0.70 -5.12 -10.06
CA THR A 200 0.35 -4.08 -10.11
C THR A 200 0.73 -3.67 -11.52
N LYS A 201 0.48 -4.52 -12.51
CA LYS A 201 0.84 -4.28 -13.92
C LYS A 201 -0.37 -3.92 -14.79
N ASN A 202 -1.55 -4.39 -14.42
CA ASN A 202 -2.76 -4.16 -15.20
C ASN A 202 -3.68 -3.12 -14.59
N LYS A 203 -4.42 -2.43 -15.46
CA LYS A 203 -5.54 -1.57 -15.11
C LYS A 203 -6.80 -2.02 -15.83
N PHE A 204 -7.94 -1.94 -15.14
CA PHE A 204 -9.23 -2.02 -15.80
C PHE A 204 -9.52 -0.67 -16.45
N THR A 205 -9.86 -0.69 -17.74
CA THR A 205 -10.08 0.48 -18.57
C THR A 205 -11.44 0.36 -19.27
N MET A 206 -12.20 1.46 -19.26
CA MET A 206 -13.44 1.63 -19.99
C MET A 206 -13.31 2.87 -20.88
N VAL A 207 -13.72 2.76 -22.14
CA VAL A 207 -13.70 3.84 -23.13
C VAL A 207 -15.10 4.03 -23.69
N GLY A 208 -15.57 5.26 -23.70
CA GLY A 208 -16.91 5.62 -24.18
C GLY A 208 -17.52 6.80 -23.41
N CYS A 209 -18.37 7.54 -24.11
CA CYS A 209 -19.34 8.49 -23.59
C CYS A 209 -20.69 7.76 -23.49
N ASP A 210 -21.55 8.10 -22.53
CA ASP A 210 -22.80 7.35 -22.31
C ASP A 210 -22.55 5.86 -21.99
N THR A 211 -21.42 5.57 -21.32
CA THR A 211 -20.93 4.20 -21.09
C THR A 211 -20.68 3.95 -19.61
N PHE A 212 -21.07 2.77 -19.14
CA PHE A 212 -20.65 2.24 -17.85
C PHE A 212 -20.09 0.84 -18.02
N ALA A 213 -19.09 0.50 -17.20
CA ALA A 213 -18.55 -0.85 -17.15
C ALA A 213 -18.09 -1.20 -15.74
N TRP A 214 -18.32 -2.44 -15.35
CA TRP A 214 -17.76 -3.00 -14.12
C TRP A 214 -17.28 -4.41 -14.36
N PHE A 215 -16.38 -4.85 -13.50
CA PHE A 215 -15.96 -6.23 -13.47
C PHE A 215 -16.35 -6.90 -12.17
N LYS A 216 -16.71 -8.18 -12.26
CA LYS A 216 -16.91 -9.06 -11.13
C LYS A 216 -15.70 -9.97 -11.01
N GLY A 217 -14.95 -9.79 -9.92
CA GLY A 217 -13.83 -10.64 -9.54
C GLY A 217 -14.23 -11.68 -8.49
N GLN A 218 -13.57 -12.83 -8.49
CA GLN A 218 -13.68 -13.82 -7.41
C GLN A 218 -12.35 -13.94 -6.65
N ARG A 219 -12.40 -13.89 -5.32
CA ARG A 219 -11.26 -14.12 -4.43
C ARG A 219 -11.66 -15.13 -3.34
N GLY A 220 -11.35 -16.40 -3.56
CA GLY A 220 -11.84 -17.48 -2.69
C GLY A 220 -13.38 -17.57 -2.73
N HIS A 221 -14.02 -17.36 -1.58
CA HIS A 221 -15.49 -17.33 -1.45
C HIS A 221 -16.10 -15.92 -1.58
N GLU A 222 -15.28 -14.87 -1.63
CA GLU A 222 -15.77 -13.49 -1.72
C GLU A 222 -15.87 -13.04 -3.20
N SER A 223 -16.98 -12.37 -3.54
CA SER A 223 -17.17 -11.73 -4.84
C SER A 223 -16.84 -10.26 -4.71
N TYR A 224 -15.92 -9.78 -5.55
CA TYR A 224 -15.58 -8.37 -5.66
C TYR A 224 -16.26 -7.77 -6.88
N ARG A 225 -16.77 -6.55 -6.78
CA ARG A 225 -17.30 -5.79 -7.92
C ARG A 225 -16.77 -4.38 -7.85
N THR A 226 -16.20 -3.90 -8.95
CA THR A 226 -15.82 -2.50 -9.11
C THR A 226 -15.94 -2.13 -10.57
N GLY A 227 -16.10 -0.85 -10.84
CA GLY A 227 -16.21 -0.35 -12.19
C GLY A 227 -16.20 1.16 -12.18
N CYS A 228 -16.48 1.72 -13.34
CA CYS A 228 -16.72 3.13 -13.48
C CYS A 228 -17.57 3.44 -14.71
N MET A 229 -17.88 4.71 -14.89
CA MET A 229 -18.75 5.21 -15.95
C MET A 229 -18.24 6.55 -16.46
N SER A 230 -18.64 6.92 -17.66
CA SER A 230 -18.27 8.16 -18.33
C SER A 230 -19.44 8.66 -19.15
N ILE A 231 -19.76 9.95 -18.99
CA ILE A 231 -20.85 10.64 -19.67
C ILE A 231 -20.26 11.91 -20.31
N CYS A 232 -20.58 12.11 -21.60
CA CYS A 232 -20.19 13.30 -22.34
C CYS A 232 -21.20 13.53 -23.47
N ASP A 233 -21.58 14.79 -23.67
CA ASP A 233 -22.53 15.18 -24.71
C ASP A 233 -21.80 15.63 -25.99
N ASN A 234 -20.54 16.06 -25.87
CA ASN A 234 -19.73 16.53 -27.00
C ASN A 234 -18.31 15.98 -26.97
N ILE A 235 -17.72 15.75 -28.15
CA ILE A 235 -16.32 15.34 -28.31
C ILE A 235 -15.34 16.38 -27.74
N THR A 236 -15.73 17.66 -27.66
CA THR A 236 -14.88 18.72 -27.08
C THR A 236 -14.63 18.54 -25.59
N ASP A 237 -15.49 17.78 -24.90
CA ASP A 237 -15.37 17.53 -23.47
C ASP A 237 -14.36 16.41 -23.16
N VAL A 238 -13.93 15.68 -24.19
CA VAL A 238 -13.01 14.55 -24.12
C VAL A 238 -11.56 15.04 -24.18
N GLN A 239 -10.75 14.66 -23.19
CA GLN A 239 -9.36 15.09 -23.09
C GLN A 239 -8.38 13.95 -23.40
N ASN A 240 -7.51 14.18 -24.40
CA ASN A 240 -6.48 13.22 -24.79
C ASN A 240 -5.45 12.99 -23.67
N GLY A 241 -4.96 11.75 -23.57
CA GLY A 241 -3.87 11.38 -22.66
C GLY A 241 -4.26 11.20 -21.19
N SER A 242 -5.52 11.46 -20.81
CA SER A 242 -6.01 11.23 -19.44
C SER A 242 -7.24 10.31 -19.46
N CYS A 243 -7.10 9.09 -18.94
CA CYS A 243 -8.20 8.15 -18.79
C CYS A 243 -8.78 8.17 -17.37
N SER A 244 -9.29 9.32 -16.95
CA SER A 244 -9.90 9.51 -15.62
C SER A 244 -11.05 10.53 -15.67
N ARG A 245 -11.63 10.77 -16.85
CA ARG A 245 -12.57 11.86 -17.17
C ARG A 245 -13.53 11.42 -18.31
N ASN A 246 -14.23 12.38 -18.90
CA ASN A 246 -15.11 12.21 -20.05
C ASN A 246 -14.41 11.46 -21.19
N GLY A 247 -15.07 10.41 -21.67
CA GLY A 247 -14.65 9.52 -22.74
C GLY A 247 -13.82 8.31 -22.30
N CYS A 248 -13.22 8.32 -21.09
CA CYS A 248 -12.38 7.20 -20.63
C CYS A 248 -12.20 7.16 -19.11
N CYS A 249 -12.38 5.98 -18.53
CA CYS A 249 -12.14 5.73 -17.12
C CYS A 249 -11.26 4.51 -16.86
N GLN A 250 -10.32 4.65 -15.91
CA GLN A 250 -9.48 3.57 -15.40
C GLN A 250 -9.64 3.37 -13.88
N THR A 251 -9.62 2.11 -13.44
CA THR A 251 -9.51 1.77 -12.01
C THR A 251 -8.51 0.62 -11.78
N SER A 252 -7.90 0.62 -10.59
CA SER A 252 -7.02 -0.46 -10.14
C SER A 252 -7.77 -1.77 -9.92
N ILE A 253 -7.08 -2.88 -10.13
CA ILE A 253 -7.60 -4.23 -9.91
C ILE A 253 -7.13 -4.72 -8.54
N PRO A 254 -8.00 -5.25 -7.67
CA PRO A 254 -7.56 -5.83 -6.40
C PRO A 254 -6.66 -7.04 -6.56
N ASP A 255 -5.73 -7.20 -5.62
CA ASP A 255 -4.83 -8.35 -5.59
C ASP A 255 -5.57 -9.68 -5.40
N GLY A 256 -5.18 -10.70 -6.18
CA GLY A 256 -5.55 -12.10 -5.97
C GLY A 256 -6.91 -12.50 -6.54
N LEU A 257 -7.35 -11.89 -7.65
CA LEU A 257 -8.54 -12.30 -8.37
C LEU A 257 -8.26 -13.53 -9.26
N SER A 258 -9.09 -14.56 -9.13
CA SER A 258 -8.95 -15.85 -9.84
C SER A 258 -9.79 -15.96 -11.12
N ALA A 259 -10.71 -15.02 -11.33
CA ALA A 259 -11.52 -14.89 -12.54
C ALA A 259 -12.05 -13.46 -12.60
N ILE A 260 -12.22 -12.94 -13.81
CA ILE A 260 -12.85 -11.65 -14.04
C ILE A 260 -13.92 -11.80 -15.13
N ASP A 261 -15.11 -11.32 -14.79
CA ASP A 261 -16.28 -11.23 -15.66
C ASP A 261 -16.58 -9.74 -15.88
N LEU A 262 -16.43 -9.27 -17.12
CA LEU A 262 -16.67 -7.87 -17.49
C LEU A 262 -18.13 -7.70 -17.90
N THR A 263 -18.76 -6.64 -17.40
CA THR A 263 -20.06 -6.18 -17.87
C THR A 263 -19.91 -4.76 -18.40
N LEU A 264 -20.39 -4.54 -19.61
CA LEU A 264 -20.41 -3.24 -20.29
C LEU A 264 -21.86 -2.87 -20.63
N GLY A 265 -22.16 -1.58 -20.64
CA GLY A 265 -23.46 -1.09 -21.05
C GLY A 265 -23.47 0.39 -21.35
N SER A 266 -24.58 0.83 -21.95
CA SER A 266 -24.89 2.22 -22.26
C SER A 266 -26.12 2.72 -21.51
N PHE A 267 -26.22 4.02 -21.23
CA PHE A 267 -27.43 4.57 -20.61
C PHE A 267 -28.51 4.94 -21.64
N ASN A 268 -28.13 5.44 -22.81
CA ASN A 268 -29.04 5.94 -23.84
C ASN A 268 -28.79 5.33 -25.23
N ASN A 269 -28.19 4.14 -25.28
CA ASN A 269 -27.85 3.39 -26.50
C ASN A 269 -27.01 4.22 -27.48
N TYR A 270 -26.20 5.16 -26.98
CA TYR A 270 -25.41 6.12 -27.78
C TYR A 270 -26.21 6.97 -28.79
N SER A 271 -27.54 6.97 -28.71
CA SER A 271 -28.42 7.56 -29.73
C SER A 271 -28.17 9.05 -29.97
N GLU A 272 -27.84 9.80 -28.93
CA GLU A 272 -27.59 11.26 -28.99
C GLU A 272 -26.15 11.63 -29.42
N ILE A 273 -25.21 10.69 -29.33
CA ILE A 273 -23.76 10.93 -29.51
C ILE A 273 -23.11 10.04 -30.58
N TRP A 274 -23.92 9.26 -31.31
CA TRP A 274 -23.48 8.26 -32.28
C TRP A 274 -22.51 8.81 -33.34
N GLU A 275 -22.66 10.09 -33.71
CA GLU A 275 -21.79 10.79 -34.66
C GLU A 275 -20.30 10.82 -34.27
N PHE A 276 -19.96 10.65 -33.00
CA PHE A 276 -18.56 10.59 -32.57
C PHE A 276 -18.25 9.40 -31.66
N ASN A 277 -19.26 8.76 -31.06
CA ASN A 277 -19.07 7.57 -30.24
C ASN A 277 -20.19 6.53 -30.43
N PRO A 278 -20.04 5.56 -31.35
CA PRO A 278 -21.06 4.55 -31.65
C PRO A 278 -20.98 3.29 -30.76
N CYS A 279 -19.93 3.16 -29.95
CA CYS A 279 -19.69 1.96 -29.14
C CYS A 279 -18.99 2.30 -27.82
N GLY A 280 -19.29 1.52 -26.79
CA GLY A 280 -18.50 1.43 -25.57
C GLY A 280 -17.48 0.30 -25.65
N TYR A 281 -16.42 0.41 -24.86
CA TYR A 281 -15.37 -0.59 -24.75
C TYR A 281 -14.97 -0.80 -23.30
N ALA A 282 -14.74 -2.05 -22.90
CA ALA A 282 -14.18 -2.38 -21.60
C ALA A 282 -13.12 -3.48 -21.70
N PHE A 283 -12.00 -3.31 -21.02
CA PHE A 283 -10.90 -4.26 -21.09
C PHE A 283 -9.95 -4.12 -19.91
N ILE A 284 -9.15 -5.15 -19.69
CA ILE A 284 -8.00 -5.09 -18.79
C ILE A 284 -6.74 -5.09 -19.64
N VAL A 285 -5.86 -4.13 -19.38
CA VAL A 285 -4.65 -3.90 -20.16
C VAL A 285 -3.47 -3.60 -19.25
N GLU A 286 -2.28 -4.00 -19.69
CA GLU A 286 -1.03 -3.59 -19.06
C GLU A 286 -0.87 -2.06 -19.17
N GLU A 287 -0.54 -1.42 -18.05
CA GLU A 287 -0.64 0.05 -17.89
C GLU A 287 0.13 0.85 -18.95
N SER A 288 1.22 0.30 -19.49
CA SER A 288 2.06 0.97 -20.48
C SER A 288 1.63 0.73 -21.93
N ASN A 289 0.70 -0.20 -22.16
CA ASN A 289 0.26 -0.64 -23.49
C ASN A 289 -1.01 0.07 -23.99
N PHE A 290 -1.63 0.95 -23.20
CA PHE A 290 -2.79 1.73 -23.65
C PHE A 290 -2.72 3.18 -23.18
N ASN A 291 -2.74 4.11 -24.14
CA ASN A 291 -2.89 5.54 -23.89
C ASN A 291 -4.14 6.02 -24.62
N PHE A 292 -5.04 6.65 -23.87
CA PHE A 292 -6.32 7.10 -24.38
C PHE A 292 -6.20 8.33 -25.30
N SER A 293 -6.96 8.31 -26.40
CA SER A 293 -7.19 9.39 -27.34
C SER A 293 -8.69 9.49 -27.66
N SER A 294 -9.19 10.68 -27.96
CA SER A 294 -10.58 10.92 -28.37
C SER A 294 -10.98 10.08 -29.59
N ASN A 295 -10.03 9.74 -30.46
CA ASN A 295 -10.28 8.87 -31.61
C ASN A 295 -10.61 7.42 -31.21
N ASP A 296 -10.18 6.98 -30.02
CA ASP A 296 -10.45 5.63 -29.52
C ASP A 296 -11.96 5.38 -29.32
N LEU A 297 -12.77 6.44 -29.18
CA LEU A 297 -14.24 6.35 -29.16
C LEU A 297 -14.82 5.71 -30.44
N ARG A 298 -14.08 5.74 -31.55
CA ARG A 298 -14.43 5.09 -32.84
C ARG A 298 -13.46 3.99 -33.21
N ASP A 299 -12.18 4.25 -33.07
CA ASP A 299 -11.12 3.39 -33.62
C ASP A 299 -10.98 2.06 -32.87
N LEU A 300 -11.38 2.01 -31.59
CA LEU A 300 -11.36 0.76 -30.81
C LEU A 300 -12.33 -0.30 -31.32
N LYS A 301 -13.31 0.06 -32.16
CA LYS A 301 -14.17 -0.93 -32.85
C LYS A 301 -13.33 -1.92 -33.68
N SER A 302 -12.16 -1.51 -34.16
CA SER A 302 -11.24 -2.35 -34.92
C SER A 302 -10.28 -3.18 -34.05
N LYS A 303 -10.16 -2.88 -32.75
CA LYS A 303 -9.26 -3.59 -31.84
C LYS A 303 -10.03 -4.65 -31.05
N THR A 304 -9.68 -5.91 -31.27
CA THR A 304 -10.33 -7.06 -30.61
C THR A 304 -9.58 -7.54 -29.37
N GLU A 305 -8.26 -7.32 -29.31
CA GLU A 305 -7.40 -7.86 -28.27
C GLU A 305 -6.35 -6.82 -27.82
N LEU A 306 -6.02 -6.81 -26.53
CA LEU A 306 -5.01 -5.94 -25.92
C LEU A 306 -4.07 -6.71 -24.98
N PRO A 307 -2.80 -6.26 -24.82
CA PRO A 307 -1.84 -6.93 -23.93
C PRO A 307 -2.22 -6.82 -22.45
N MET A 308 -2.11 -7.93 -21.72
CA MET A 308 -2.41 -8.05 -20.30
C MET A 308 -1.39 -8.98 -19.62
N VAL A 309 -1.11 -8.78 -18.34
CA VAL A 309 -0.13 -9.58 -17.59
C VAL A 309 -0.79 -10.51 -16.57
N PHE A 310 -0.48 -11.80 -16.63
CA PHE A 310 -0.73 -12.74 -15.54
C PHE A 310 0.49 -12.89 -14.64
N ASP A 311 0.22 -13.15 -13.37
CA ASP A 311 1.18 -13.55 -12.37
C ASP A 311 1.17 -15.08 -12.24
N TRP A 312 2.33 -15.72 -12.34
CA TRP A 312 2.48 -17.17 -12.16
C TRP A 312 3.43 -17.50 -11.00
N ALA A 313 3.20 -18.63 -10.34
CA ALA A 313 4.02 -19.15 -9.25
C ALA A 313 3.80 -20.67 -9.08
N LEU A 314 4.67 -21.35 -8.32
CA LEU A 314 4.53 -22.75 -7.93
C LEU A 314 3.70 -22.92 -6.66
N ASP A 315 3.00 -24.05 -6.50
CA ASP A 315 2.06 -24.31 -5.40
C ASP A 315 2.66 -24.23 -3.98
N LYS A 316 1.81 -23.94 -2.99
CA LYS A 316 2.15 -23.49 -1.63
C LYS A 316 2.86 -24.54 -0.75
N GLU A 317 2.84 -25.81 -1.11
CA GLU A 317 3.18 -26.92 -0.21
C GLU A 317 4.69 -27.08 0.05
N THR A 318 5.57 -26.60 -0.85
CA THR A 318 6.98 -27.02 -0.85
C THR A 318 8.00 -25.93 -0.46
N CYS A 319 7.61 -24.67 -0.28
CA CYS A 319 8.55 -23.64 0.21
C CYS A 319 8.64 -23.63 1.76
N GLN A 320 9.09 -24.76 2.32
CA GLN A 320 9.57 -24.83 3.72
C GLN A 320 11.09 -24.92 3.70
N VAL A 321 11.72 -24.05 4.49
CA VAL A 321 13.17 -23.98 4.67
C VAL A 321 13.58 -25.11 5.62
N ASP A 322 13.36 -26.36 5.23
CA ASP A 322 13.94 -27.51 5.92
C ASP A 322 15.09 -28.05 5.07
N VAL A 323 16.31 -27.75 5.54
CA VAL A 323 17.61 -28.03 4.92
C VAL A 323 17.89 -29.55 4.78
N ASN A 324 16.96 -30.41 5.20
CA ASN A 324 17.17 -31.86 5.30
C ASN A 324 16.21 -32.73 4.48
N ASP A 325 15.27 -32.16 3.70
CA ASP A 325 14.40 -32.97 2.83
C ASP A 325 14.70 -32.72 1.35
N GLN A 326 15.63 -33.52 0.80
CA GLN A 326 16.11 -33.43 -0.58
C GLN A 326 15.10 -33.95 -1.63
N THR A 327 13.86 -34.25 -1.26
CA THR A 327 12.97 -35.00 -2.15
C THR A 327 11.88 -34.21 -2.85
N ASN A 328 11.65 -32.91 -2.56
CA ASN A 328 10.53 -32.21 -3.21
C ASN A 328 10.61 -30.67 -3.37
N ASN A 329 11.81 -30.11 -3.56
CA ASN A 329 11.95 -28.68 -3.89
C ASN A 329 12.13 -28.49 -5.41
N ALA A 330 11.25 -27.72 -6.03
CA ALA A 330 11.31 -27.40 -7.46
C ALA A 330 12.53 -26.51 -7.81
N CYS A 331 13.04 -25.75 -6.84
CA CYS A 331 14.23 -24.92 -6.97
C CYS A 331 15.49 -25.80 -6.94
N LYS A 332 16.36 -25.66 -7.95
CA LYS A 332 17.58 -26.45 -8.14
C LYS A 332 18.82 -25.72 -7.59
N GLY A 333 20.02 -26.24 -7.83
CA GLY A 333 21.26 -25.73 -7.23
C GLY A 333 21.45 -24.21 -7.33
N ASN A 334 22.09 -23.62 -6.32
CA ASN A 334 22.39 -22.18 -6.22
C ASN A 334 21.19 -21.23 -6.42
N SER A 335 19.98 -21.69 -6.12
CA SER A 335 18.76 -20.88 -6.18
C SER A 335 18.06 -20.77 -4.82
N THR A 336 17.21 -19.76 -4.68
CA THR A 336 16.45 -19.46 -3.46
C THR A 336 14.96 -19.49 -3.75
N CYS A 337 14.19 -19.97 -2.78
CA CYS A 337 12.73 -19.97 -2.84
C CYS A 337 12.18 -18.65 -2.27
N ASN A 338 11.54 -17.84 -3.11
CA ASN A 338 10.93 -16.56 -2.74
C ASN A 338 9.39 -16.68 -2.73
N LYS A 339 8.78 -16.52 -1.56
CA LYS A 339 7.32 -16.46 -1.42
C LYS A 339 6.81 -15.12 -1.96
N ARG A 340 5.75 -15.15 -2.77
CA ARG A 340 5.17 -13.93 -3.34
C ARG A 340 4.37 -13.14 -2.30
N ILE A 341 4.35 -11.81 -2.46
CA ILE A 341 3.70 -10.85 -1.55
C ILE A 341 2.21 -11.12 -1.37
N THR A 342 1.54 -11.64 -2.41
CA THR A 342 0.10 -11.97 -2.39
C THR A 342 -0.21 -13.26 -1.60
N GLY A 343 0.79 -14.00 -1.13
CA GLY A 343 0.64 -15.20 -0.31
C GLY A 343 0.22 -16.47 -1.06
N TRP A 344 0.17 -16.41 -2.40
CA TRP A 344 -0.08 -17.55 -3.29
C TRP A 344 1.22 -17.99 -3.96
N GLY A 345 1.63 -19.22 -3.67
CA GLY A 345 2.79 -19.87 -4.26
C GLY A 345 4.17 -19.29 -3.94
N TYR A 346 5.18 -19.80 -4.65
CA TYR A 346 6.57 -19.32 -4.60
C TYR A 346 7.22 -19.36 -5.98
N LEU A 347 8.31 -18.61 -6.12
CA LEU A 347 9.19 -18.60 -7.30
C LEU A 347 10.60 -18.99 -6.87
N CYS A 348 11.34 -19.61 -7.79
CA CYS A 348 12.76 -19.87 -7.61
C CYS A 348 13.55 -18.76 -8.29
N ASN A 349 14.45 -18.11 -7.57
CA ASN A 349 15.36 -17.10 -8.11
C ASN A 349 16.80 -17.56 -7.92
N CYS A 350 17.67 -17.31 -8.90
CA CYS A 350 19.10 -17.53 -8.72
C CYS A 350 19.63 -16.71 -7.53
N SER A 351 20.53 -17.33 -6.76
CA SER A 351 21.22 -16.63 -5.67
C SER A 351 22.12 -15.54 -6.24
N GLU A 352 22.47 -14.57 -5.41
CA GLU A 352 23.44 -13.53 -5.79
C GLU A 352 24.74 -14.17 -6.29
N GLY A 353 25.25 -13.68 -7.44
CA GLY A 353 26.42 -14.25 -8.12
C GLY A 353 26.14 -15.41 -9.09
N TYR A 354 24.86 -15.80 -9.27
CA TYR A 354 24.47 -16.88 -10.18
C TYR A 354 23.43 -16.43 -11.21
N GLN A 355 23.43 -17.05 -12.38
CA GLN A 355 22.50 -16.78 -13.50
C GLN A 355 21.99 -18.08 -14.16
N GLY A 356 20.97 -17.96 -15.01
CA GLY A 356 20.37 -19.08 -15.73
C GLY A 356 19.01 -19.49 -15.17
N ASN A 357 18.57 -20.71 -15.49
CA ASN A 357 17.25 -21.19 -15.09
C ASN A 357 17.28 -21.97 -13.76
N PRO A 358 16.65 -21.45 -12.68
CA PRO A 358 16.68 -22.07 -11.36
C PRO A 358 15.86 -23.36 -11.24
N TYR A 359 15.10 -23.73 -12.28
CA TYR A 359 14.23 -24.92 -12.29
C TYR A 359 14.88 -26.13 -13.00
N LEU A 360 16.01 -25.94 -13.69
CA LEU A 360 16.75 -27.00 -14.40
C LEU A 360 17.91 -27.55 -13.54
N GLU A 361 18.34 -28.79 -13.76
CA GLU A 361 19.56 -29.34 -13.15
C GLU A 361 20.77 -28.99 -14.03
N PRO A 362 21.91 -28.49 -13.49
CA PRO A 362 22.32 -28.46 -12.07
C PRO A 362 21.83 -27.23 -11.26
N GLY A 363 21.00 -26.37 -11.85
CA GLY A 363 20.49 -25.14 -11.25
C GLY A 363 21.11 -23.88 -11.86
N CYS A 364 21.17 -22.83 -11.06
CA CYS A 364 21.81 -21.59 -11.48
C CYS A 364 23.33 -21.77 -11.55
N GLN A 365 23.91 -21.24 -12.61
CA GLN A 365 25.32 -21.34 -12.92
C GLN A 365 26.06 -20.09 -12.42
N ASP A 366 27.30 -20.31 -12.01
CA ASP A 366 28.18 -19.24 -11.53
C ASP A 366 28.36 -18.18 -12.61
N ILE A 367 28.18 -16.90 -12.26
CA ILE A 367 28.52 -15.81 -13.16
C ILE A 367 30.04 -15.73 -13.21
N ILE A 368 30.60 -15.65 -14.42
CA ILE A 368 32.03 -15.43 -14.59
C ILE A 368 32.27 -13.93 -14.67
N GLU A 369 32.26 -13.23 -13.52
CA GLU A 369 32.35 -11.76 -13.50
C GLU A 369 33.67 -11.25 -14.08
N CYS A 370 34.74 -12.04 -14.02
CA CYS A 370 36.04 -11.66 -14.56
C CYS A 370 36.09 -11.59 -16.11
N GLU A 371 35.15 -12.22 -16.82
CA GLU A 371 35.07 -12.13 -18.29
C GLU A 371 34.40 -10.82 -18.76
N ASN A 372 33.66 -10.15 -17.87
CA ASN A 372 32.97 -8.91 -18.19
C ASN A 372 33.43 -7.78 -17.25
N SER A 373 34.20 -6.83 -17.80
CA SER A 373 34.68 -5.64 -17.08
C SER A 373 33.60 -4.76 -16.46
N ILE A 374 32.32 -4.95 -16.81
CA ILE A 374 31.17 -4.25 -16.21
C ILE A 374 30.67 -4.98 -14.95
N LEU A 375 30.85 -6.30 -14.88
CA LEU A 375 30.38 -7.15 -13.78
C LEU A 375 31.39 -7.25 -12.62
N ASN A 376 32.69 -7.08 -12.89
CA ASN A 376 33.70 -6.99 -11.85
C ASN A 376 34.13 -5.55 -11.56
N LYS A 377 34.42 -5.26 -10.29
CA LYS A 377 34.89 -3.94 -9.80
C LYS A 377 36.36 -3.99 -9.39
N CYS A 378 37.18 -4.84 -10.01
CA CYS A 378 38.60 -4.90 -9.70
C CYS A 378 39.34 -3.66 -10.20
N GLU A 379 40.28 -3.16 -9.39
CA GLU A 379 41.12 -2.01 -9.76
C GLU A 379 41.97 -2.30 -11.01
N ASN A 380 42.39 -3.56 -11.18
CA ASN A 380 42.95 -4.08 -12.42
C ASN A 380 42.18 -5.34 -12.88
N PRO A 381 41.56 -5.35 -14.07
CA PRO A 381 40.85 -6.50 -14.60
C PRO A 381 41.71 -7.78 -14.68
N GLU A 382 43.01 -7.66 -14.95
CA GLU A 382 43.94 -8.81 -15.04
C GLU A 382 44.23 -9.48 -13.69
N THR A 383 43.83 -8.85 -12.58
CA THR A 383 44.00 -9.35 -11.22
C THR A 383 42.72 -9.95 -10.62
N CYS A 384 41.66 -10.00 -11.42
CA CYS A 384 40.38 -10.61 -11.07
C CYS A 384 40.51 -12.14 -11.06
N ILE A 385 40.04 -12.76 -9.99
CA ILE A 385 39.98 -14.20 -9.82
C ILE A 385 38.52 -14.57 -9.54
N ASN A 386 37.89 -15.28 -10.49
CA ASN A 386 36.53 -15.77 -10.32
C ASN A 386 36.50 -16.79 -9.19
N THR A 387 35.50 -16.69 -8.35
CA THR A 387 35.23 -17.64 -7.27
C THR A 387 33.78 -18.09 -7.37
N GLN A 388 33.43 -19.20 -6.74
CA GLN A 388 32.06 -19.68 -6.84
C GLN A 388 31.09 -18.70 -6.13
N GLY A 389 30.17 -18.10 -6.89
CA GLY A 389 29.17 -17.11 -6.48
C GLY A 389 29.70 -15.69 -6.27
N ASN A 390 30.95 -15.41 -6.65
CA ASN A 390 31.58 -14.09 -6.42
C ASN A 390 32.91 -13.95 -7.20
N TYR A 391 33.56 -12.80 -7.09
CA TYR A 391 34.94 -12.62 -7.54
C TYR A 391 35.80 -11.94 -6.48
N THR A 392 37.09 -12.26 -6.52
CA THR A 392 38.13 -11.62 -5.71
C THR A 392 39.10 -10.86 -6.61
N CYS A 393 39.68 -9.79 -6.07
CA CYS A 393 40.67 -8.99 -6.77
C CYS A 393 41.98 -9.09 -5.99
N SER A 394 43.08 -9.29 -6.68
CA SER A 394 44.40 -9.37 -6.07
C SER A 394 45.18 -8.08 -6.28
N CYS A 395 46.03 -7.73 -5.31
CA CYS A 395 46.93 -6.60 -5.46
C CYS A 395 48.27 -7.05 -6.03
N PRO A 396 48.89 -6.25 -6.91
CA PRO A 396 50.24 -6.54 -7.42
C PRO A 396 51.26 -6.55 -6.28
N MET A 397 52.41 -7.21 -6.51
CA MET A 397 53.52 -7.24 -5.53
C MET A 397 53.80 -5.84 -4.98
N TRP A 398 54.05 -5.77 -3.67
CA TRP A 398 54.33 -4.55 -2.88
C TRP A 398 53.11 -3.70 -2.47
N TYR A 399 51.90 -4.16 -2.79
CA TYR A 399 50.63 -3.56 -2.34
C TYR A 399 49.82 -4.58 -1.49
N HIS A 400 49.00 -4.08 -0.56
CA HIS A 400 48.05 -4.85 0.25
C HIS A 400 46.67 -4.19 0.22
N GLY A 401 45.60 -4.96 0.42
CA GLY A 401 44.22 -4.49 0.34
C GLY A 401 43.33 -5.52 -0.36
N ASP A 402 42.09 -5.14 -0.67
CA ASP A 402 41.09 -6.03 -1.29
C ASP A 402 41.03 -5.92 -2.82
N GLY A 403 41.79 -5.00 -3.42
CA GLY A 403 41.87 -4.81 -4.87
C GLY A 403 40.58 -4.36 -5.56
N LYS A 404 39.53 -4.01 -4.81
CA LYS A 404 38.23 -3.55 -5.35
C LYS A 404 38.17 -2.02 -5.39
N ILE A 405 37.59 -1.47 -6.46
CA ILE A 405 37.46 -0.01 -6.66
C ILE A 405 36.52 0.62 -5.62
N ASP A 406 35.50 -0.12 -5.18
CA ASP A 406 34.55 0.26 -4.12
C ASP A 406 34.94 -0.26 -2.72
N GLY A 407 36.12 -0.87 -2.59
CA GLY A 407 36.68 -1.40 -1.35
C GLY A 407 37.89 -0.61 -0.81
N GLN A 408 38.79 -1.29 -0.11
CA GLN A 408 40.06 -0.76 0.40
C GLN A 408 41.06 -0.37 -0.69
N ARG A 409 40.91 -0.92 -1.90
CA ARG A 409 41.85 -0.76 -3.03
C ARG A 409 43.26 -1.26 -2.70
N CYS A 410 44.17 -1.21 -3.67
CA CYS A 410 45.55 -1.61 -3.43
C CYS A 410 46.37 -0.48 -2.78
N ILE A 411 46.82 -0.72 -1.54
CA ILE A 411 47.58 0.22 -0.72
C ILE A 411 49.07 -0.18 -0.70
N PRO A 412 50.01 0.72 -1.02
CA PRO A 412 51.44 0.39 -1.02
C PRO A 412 51.96 0.10 0.39
N ASN A 413 52.74 -0.98 0.54
CA ASN A 413 53.39 -1.36 1.81
C ASN A 413 54.49 -0.36 2.19
N ARG A 414 54.23 0.54 3.15
CA ARG A 414 55.20 1.58 3.57
C ARG A 414 56.37 1.09 4.44
N LEU A 415 56.41 -0.18 4.87
CA LEU A 415 57.36 -0.67 5.89
C LEU A 415 58.55 -1.51 5.38
N GLN A 416 58.74 -1.66 4.07
CA GLN A 416 59.94 -2.34 3.52
C GLN A 416 60.89 -1.43 2.73
N MET A 417 60.70 -0.11 2.79
CA MET A 417 61.69 0.87 2.28
C MET A 417 62.80 1.20 3.30
N ILE A 418 62.84 0.53 4.47
CA ILE A 418 63.88 0.70 5.51
C ILE A 418 64.39 -0.67 6.00
N HIS A 419 64.82 -1.54 5.09
CA HIS A 419 65.60 -2.74 5.42
C HIS A 419 66.76 -2.96 4.43
N VAL A 420 67.48 -1.87 4.12
CA VAL A 420 68.84 -1.95 3.53
C VAL A 420 69.89 -1.27 4.43
N ALA A 421 69.53 -0.88 5.65
CA ALA A 421 70.50 -0.37 6.61
C ALA A 421 70.34 -1.11 7.95
N MET A 422 71.41 -1.82 8.34
CA MET A 422 71.61 -2.54 9.61
C MET A 422 70.86 -3.89 9.67
N GLY A 423 71.48 -5.05 9.89
CA GLY A 423 72.72 -5.35 10.59
C GLY A 423 72.42 -6.31 11.74
N GLN A 424 72.74 -7.59 11.54
CA GLN A 424 73.14 -8.60 12.54
C GLN A 424 72.28 -8.88 13.81
N LYS A 425 72.04 -10.20 13.95
CA LYS A 425 72.28 -11.07 15.14
C LYS A 425 71.18 -11.29 16.20
N ASN A 426 71.04 -12.60 16.47
CA ASN A 426 70.67 -13.30 17.72
C ASN A 426 69.18 -13.43 18.09
N CYS A 427 68.69 -14.69 18.20
CA CYS A 427 68.67 -15.43 19.48
C CYS A 427 68.04 -16.84 19.35
N LYS A 428 68.67 -17.82 20.04
CA LYS A 428 68.14 -19.14 20.44
C LYS A 428 67.65 -19.04 21.90
N PHE A 429 66.57 -19.74 22.27
CA PHE A 429 66.29 -20.37 23.59
C PHE A 429 65.03 -21.26 23.44
N SER A 430 65.11 -22.61 23.53
CA SER A 430 64.79 -23.50 24.69
C SER A 430 63.28 -23.60 25.02
N ASN A 431 62.64 -24.68 25.47
CA ASN A 431 63.02 -25.81 26.35
C ASN A 431 61.84 -26.84 26.33
N LEU A 432 62.09 -28.17 26.36
CA LEU A 432 62.06 -29.03 27.56
C LEU A 432 60.66 -29.53 28.01
N TYR A 433 60.17 -30.59 27.36
CA TYR A 433 59.01 -31.38 27.82
C TYR A 433 59.08 -32.82 27.28
N LEU A 434 60.11 -33.58 27.64
CA LEU A 434 60.09 -35.04 27.47
C LEU A 434 61.22 -35.68 28.27
N LYS A 435 60.89 -36.18 29.48
CA LYS A 435 61.60 -37.24 30.23
C LYS A 435 61.01 -37.33 31.63
N LEU A 436 59.95 -38.13 31.83
CA LEU A 436 59.50 -38.59 33.16
C LEU A 436 58.44 -39.70 33.08
N VAL A 437 58.76 -40.80 32.39
CA VAL A 437 58.11 -42.09 32.61
C VAL A 437 59.21 -43.15 32.64
N VAL A 438 59.13 -44.07 33.62
CA VAL A 438 59.96 -45.25 33.90
C VAL A 438 60.81 -45.10 35.17
N ALA A 439 60.26 -45.60 36.28
CA ALA A 439 60.92 -46.50 37.24
C ALA A 439 60.08 -46.53 38.53
N PHE A 440 59.45 -47.66 38.86
CA PHE A 440 59.44 -48.22 40.23
C PHE A 440 58.71 -49.55 40.27
N GLN A 441 59.45 -50.64 40.49
CA GLN A 441 58.93 -51.91 40.99
C GLN A 441 60.01 -52.66 41.79
N CYS A 442 59.54 -53.39 42.80
CA CYS A 442 60.17 -54.48 43.57
C CYS A 442 60.99 -54.16 44.84
N ALA A 443 60.45 -54.62 45.98
CA ALA A 443 61.18 -55.25 47.09
C ALA A 443 60.25 -56.24 47.82
N SER A 444 60.85 -57.24 48.47
CA SER A 444 60.38 -58.63 48.60
C SER A 444 59.76 -59.00 49.96
N ASN A 445 59.07 -60.15 49.97
CA ASN A 445 58.57 -61.06 51.04
C ASN A 445 59.22 -61.04 52.44
N VAL A 446 58.46 -61.46 53.47
CA VAL A 446 58.62 -62.73 54.25
C VAL A 446 57.52 -62.89 55.36
N GLU A 447 56.91 -64.09 55.38
CA GLU A 447 56.28 -64.96 56.41
C GLU A 447 55.56 -64.45 57.69
N HIS A 448 54.31 -64.90 57.91
CA HIS A 448 53.93 -65.78 59.05
C HIS A 448 52.49 -66.34 58.91
N LEU A 449 52.37 -67.68 58.91
CA LEU A 449 51.12 -68.42 59.13
C LEU A 449 50.92 -68.59 60.65
N GLU A 450 49.95 -67.90 61.25
CA GLU A 450 49.13 -68.33 62.41
C GLU A 450 48.05 -67.26 62.64
N ASN A 451 46.98 -67.21 61.83
CA ASN A 451 45.74 -66.46 62.15
C ASN A 451 44.59 -66.62 61.13
N LEU A 452 44.46 -67.77 60.47
CA LEU A 452 43.44 -67.96 59.42
C LEU A 452 41.99 -67.88 59.94
N VAL A 453 41.72 -68.21 61.21
CA VAL A 453 40.37 -68.13 61.80
C VAL A 453 39.99 -66.70 62.22
N PHE A 454 40.93 -65.91 62.75
CA PHE A 454 40.70 -64.51 63.10
C PHE A 454 40.56 -63.62 61.86
N ILE A 455 41.31 -63.88 60.79
CA ILE A 455 41.19 -63.18 59.50
C ILE A 455 39.85 -63.50 58.83
N PHE A 456 39.35 -64.74 58.93
CA PHE A 456 38.03 -65.10 58.38
C PHE A 456 36.87 -64.43 59.14
N PHE A 457 36.97 -64.34 60.48
CA PHE A 457 35.96 -63.69 61.31
C PHE A 457 35.97 -62.16 61.13
N TYR A 458 37.15 -61.54 61.12
CA TYR A 458 37.28 -60.11 60.79
C TYR A 458 36.84 -59.82 59.35
N SER A 459 37.17 -60.67 58.38
CA SER A 459 36.71 -60.55 56.99
C SER A 459 35.18 -60.61 56.89
N LYS A 460 34.52 -61.56 57.57
CA LYS A 460 33.05 -61.68 57.60
C LYS A 460 32.38 -60.48 58.30
N VAL A 461 32.95 -59.98 59.38
CA VAL A 461 32.44 -58.80 60.11
C VAL A 461 32.66 -57.52 59.29
N LEU A 462 33.82 -57.38 58.64
CA LEU A 462 34.09 -56.30 57.68
C LEU A 462 33.15 -56.36 56.48
N GLU A 463 32.83 -57.54 55.94
CA GLU A 463 31.85 -57.68 54.85
C GLU A 463 30.44 -57.24 55.28
N LEU A 464 30.02 -57.55 56.52
CA LEU A 464 28.71 -57.15 57.07
C LEU A 464 28.63 -55.63 57.35
N ILE A 465 29.69 -55.05 57.91
CA ILE A 465 29.80 -53.59 58.14
C ILE A 465 29.87 -52.86 56.79
N TYR A 466 30.64 -53.39 55.83
CA TYR A 466 30.74 -52.84 54.48
C TYR A 466 29.40 -52.90 53.76
N SER A 467 28.65 -53.99 53.88
CA SER A 467 27.31 -54.13 53.29
C SER A 467 26.32 -53.11 53.85
N SER A 468 26.26 -52.95 55.18
CA SER A 468 25.37 -51.99 55.84
C SER A 468 25.73 -50.52 55.56
N LEU A 469 27.04 -50.19 55.54
CA LEU A 469 27.52 -48.87 55.08
C LEU A 469 27.20 -48.62 53.61
N LYS A 470 27.31 -49.64 52.75
CA LYS A 470 26.97 -49.55 51.32
C LYS A 470 25.49 -49.24 51.11
N TYR A 471 24.59 -49.89 51.86
CA TYR A 471 23.15 -49.57 51.82
C TYR A 471 22.84 -48.15 52.30
N CYS A 472 23.47 -47.71 53.39
CA CYS A 472 23.30 -46.35 53.91
C CYS A 472 23.82 -45.29 52.90
N LEU A 473 24.98 -45.54 52.30
CA LEU A 473 25.56 -44.69 51.25
C LEU A 473 24.67 -44.62 50.01
N ILE A 474 24.14 -45.76 49.54
CA ILE A 474 23.20 -45.82 48.42
C ILE A 474 21.91 -45.04 48.72
N SER A 475 21.37 -45.14 49.93
CA SER A 475 20.18 -44.40 50.35
C SER A 475 20.42 -42.88 50.35
N LEU A 476 21.55 -42.42 50.90
CA LEU A 476 21.96 -41.02 50.87
C LEU A 476 22.16 -40.49 49.45
N ILE A 477 22.80 -41.27 48.58
CA ILE A 477 22.98 -40.92 47.16
C ILE A 477 21.63 -40.76 46.46
N ASN A 478 20.68 -41.67 46.69
CA ASN A 478 19.34 -41.58 46.09
C ASN A 478 18.55 -40.36 46.56
N ILE A 479 18.65 -39.98 47.84
CA ILE A 479 18.03 -38.76 48.37
C ILE A 479 18.65 -37.51 47.74
N CYS A 480 19.98 -37.47 47.63
CA CYS A 480 20.68 -36.36 46.98
C CYS A 480 20.31 -36.22 45.50
N ILE A 481 20.21 -37.35 44.76
CA ILE A 481 19.74 -37.37 43.37
C ILE A 481 18.30 -36.87 43.27
N GLY A 482 17.42 -37.30 44.17
CA GLY A 482 16.02 -36.85 44.22
C GLY A 482 15.90 -35.34 44.44
N ILE A 483 16.66 -34.77 45.40
CA ILE A 483 16.68 -33.33 45.66
C ILE A 483 17.26 -32.56 44.47
N ALA A 484 18.35 -33.07 43.87
CA ALA A 484 18.96 -32.45 42.70
C ALA A 484 18.00 -32.38 41.50
N LEU A 485 17.22 -33.46 41.28
CA LEU A 485 16.18 -33.49 40.24
C LEU A 485 15.07 -32.47 40.51
N VAL A 486 14.58 -32.35 41.75
CA VAL A 486 13.55 -31.35 42.11
C VAL A 486 14.06 -29.93 41.89
N VAL A 487 15.29 -29.63 42.28
CA VAL A 487 15.91 -28.31 42.07
C VAL A 487 16.11 -28.01 40.58
N LEU A 488 16.53 -29.00 39.78
CA LEU A 488 16.65 -28.87 38.31
C LEU A 488 15.29 -28.60 37.65
N VAL A 489 14.23 -29.29 38.07
CA VAL A 489 12.87 -29.06 37.55
C VAL A 489 12.37 -27.68 37.96
N ALA A 490 12.48 -27.30 39.23
CA ALA A 490 12.07 -25.97 39.69
C ALA A 490 12.84 -24.84 38.99
N GLY A 491 14.17 -25.00 38.86
CA GLY A 491 15.04 -24.05 38.17
C GLY A 491 14.74 -23.93 36.67
N SER A 492 14.53 -25.05 35.97
CA SER A 492 14.14 -25.04 34.55
C SER A 492 12.75 -24.46 34.33
N THR A 493 11.80 -24.71 35.23
CA THR A 493 10.44 -24.13 35.18
C THR A 493 10.50 -22.61 35.39
N TRP A 494 11.23 -22.14 36.40
CA TRP A 494 11.43 -20.71 36.65
C TRP A 494 12.14 -20.03 35.46
N LEU A 495 13.19 -20.65 34.92
CA LEU A 495 13.90 -20.15 33.74
C LEU A 495 12.98 -20.08 32.52
N TYR A 496 12.14 -21.10 32.29
CA TYR A 496 11.14 -21.10 31.22
C TYR A 496 10.15 -19.94 31.37
N TRP A 497 9.57 -19.73 32.56
CA TRP A 497 8.66 -18.62 32.82
C TRP A 497 9.35 -17.25 32.68
N ALA A 498 10.60 -17.12 33.16
CA ALA A 498 11.38 -15.89 33.01
C ALA A 498 11.71 -15.58 31.55
N LEU A 499 12.10 -16.59 30.75
CA LEU A 499 12.33 -16.46 29.31
C LEU A 499 11.05 -16.13 28.56
N LYS A 500 9.93 -16.78 28.89
CA LYS A 500 8.60 -16.50 28.33
C LYS A 500 8.17 -15.06 28.63
N LYS A 501 8.32 -14.59 29.88
CA LYS A 501 8.02 -13.21 30.28
C LYS A 501 8.91 -12.20 29.56
N ARG A 502 10.23 -12.46 29.45
CA ARG A 502 11.16 -11.61 28.68
C ARG A 502 10.79 -11.53 27.20
N ARG A 503 10.45 -12.66 26.58
CA ARG A 503 9.98 -12.70 25.17
C ARG A 503 8.71 -11.86 24.99
N PHE A 504 7.74 -11.98 25.91
CA PHE A 504 6.49 -11.23 25.86
C PHE A 504 6.70 -9.72 25.99
N VAL A 505 7.54 -9.26 26.95
CA VAL A 505 7.88 -7.83 27.10
C VAL A 505 8.62 -7.30 25.86
N LYS A 506 9.55 -8.08 25.30
CA LYS A 506 10.23 -7.72 24.03
C LYS A 506 9.25 -7.59 22.87
N LEU A 507 8.25 -8.47 22.80
CA LEU A 507 7.23 -8.46 21.76
C LEU A 507 6.31 -7.24 21.88
N LYS A 508 5.83 -6.91 23.09
CA LYS A 508 5.06 -5.68 23.36
C LYS A 508 5.83 -4.42 22.95
N LYS A 509 7.12 -4.33 23.32
CA LYS A 509 7.98 -3.21 22.92
C LYS A 509 8.16 -3.13 21.40
N LYS A 510 8.30 -4.27 20.73
CA LYS A 510 8.37 -4.35 19.25
C LYS A 510 7.08 -3.82 18.62
N TYR A 511 5.91 -4.23 19.10
CA TYR A 511 4.63 -3.71 18.59
C TYR A 511 4.47 -2.22 18.85
N PHE A 512 4.82 -1.75 20.05
CA PHE A 512 4.78 -0.33 20.38
C PHE A 512 5.59 0.52 19.39
N GLN A 513 6.79 0.06 19.01
CA GLN A 513 7.63 0.73 18.01
C GLN A 513 7.05 0.61 16.59
N GLN A 514 6.61 -0.60 16.20
CA GLN A 514 6.04 -0.84 14.86
C GLN A 514 4.75 -0.06 14.61
N ASN A 515 3.95 0.18 15.66
CA ASN A 515 2.70 0.93 15.58
C ASN A 515 2.91 2.45 15.74
N GLY A 516 4.15 2.95 15.59
CA GLY A 516 4.43 4.39 15.59
C GLY A 516 4.46 5.05 16.98
N GLY A 517 4.58 4.29 18.06
CA GLY A 517 4.48 4.84 19.42
C GLY A 517 5.58 5.83 19.81
N SER A 518 6.74 5.80 19.16
CA SER A 518 7.79 6.81 19.33
C SER A 518 7.40 8.14 18.69
N GLU A 519 6.91 8.09 17.45
CA GLU A 519 6.46 9.26 16.68
C GLU A 519 5.28 9.95 17.39
N LEU A 520 4.28 9.16 17.78
CA LEU A 520 3.10 9.67 18.45
C LEU A 520 3.43 10.30 19.81
N ARG A 521 4.39 9.73 20.57
CA ARG A 521 4.86 10.34 21.82
C ARG A 521 5.54 11.68 21.58
N GLN A 522 6.31 11.81 20.51
CA GLN A 522 6.98 13.05 20.16
C GLN A 522 5.97 14.13 19.75
N GLN A 523 5.00 13.78 18.90
CA GLN A 523 3.92 14.69 18.47
C GLN A 523 3.08 15.19 19.65
N LEU A 524 2.69 14.30 20.56
CA LEU A 524 1.91 14.65 21.76
C LEU A 524 2.72 15.44 22.81
N SER A 525 4.05 15.42 22.76
CA SER A 525 4.89 16.19 23.68
C SER A 525 5.03 17.66 23.27
N GLY A 526 4.75 17.99 22.01
CA GLY A 526 4.86 19.35 21.47
C GLY A 526 3.58 20.20 21.59
N GLN A 527 2.41 19.59 21.80
CA GLN A 527 1.13 20.29 21.91
C GLN A 527 0.79 20.58 23.38
N GLY A 528 0.94 21.84 23.78
CA GLY A 528 0.43 22.33 25.06
C GLY A 528 -1.09 22.48 25.01
N SER A 529 -1.77 21.94 26.03
CA SER A 529 -3.18 22.16 26.40
C SER A 529 -4.30 21.60 25.50
N THR A 530 -4.50 20.28 25.56
CA THR A 530 -5.82 19.60 25.62
C THR A 530 -5.60 18.26 26.33
N GLU A 531 -6.63 17.65 26.93
CA GLU A 531 -6.51 16.41 27.73
C GLU A 531 -5.60 15.38 27.05
N ARG A 532 -4.45 15.07 27.67
CA ARG A 532 -3.43 14.22 27.04
C ARG A 532 -4.00 12.82 26.78
N ILE A 533 -3.96 12.39 25.52
CA ILE A 533 -4.29 11.02 25.10
C ILE A 533 -3.56 10.02 26.00
N LYS A 534 -4.31 9.13 26.66
CA LYS A 534 -3.74 8.11 27.54
C LYS A 534 -3.21 6.93 26.74
N PHE A 535 -1.99 6.49 27.03
CA PHE A 535 -1.47 5.20 26.55
C PHE A 535 -1.93 4.08 27.49
N PHE A 536 -2.81 3.22 26.99
CA PHE A 536 -3.31 2.05 27.71
C PHE A 536 -2.40 0.84 27.48
N THR A 537 -2.26 -0.03 28.49
CA THR A 537 -1.55 -1.30 28.32
C THR A 537 -2.47 -2.37 27.75
N SER A 538 -1.92 -3.40 27.09
CA SER A 538 -2.76 -4.47 26.53
C SER A 538 -3.53 -5.22 27.62
N GLU A 539 -2.93 -5.35 28.80
CA GLU A 539 -3.49 -6.05 29.97
C GLU A 539 -4.68 -5.29 30.57
N GLU A 540 -4.61 -3.95 30.59
CA GLU A 540 -5.70 -3.09 31.06
C GLU A 540 -6.94 -3.25 30.17
N LEU A 541 -6.75 -3.25 28.85
CA LEU A 541 -7.86 -3.39 27.89
C LEU A 541 -8.39 -4.82 27.80
N GLU A 542 -7.54 -5.83 27.92
CA GLU A 542 -7.95 -7.23 28.05
C GLU A 542 -8.83 -7.44 29.27
N LYS A 543 -8.44 -6.89 30.43
CA LYS A 543 -9.26 -6.94 31.64
C LYS A 543 -10.58 -6.18 31.47
N ALA A 544 -10.53 -4.99 30.88
CA ALA A 544 -11.73 -4.16 30.67
C ALA A 544 -12.78 -4.82 29.76
N THR A 545 -12.35 -5.65 28.81
CA THR A 545 -13.21 -6.31 27.81
C THR A 545 -13.49 -7.77 28.11
N LYS A 546 -13.04 -8.30 29.26
CA LYS A 546 -13.08 -9.73 29.61
C LYS A 546 -12.43 -10.60 28.52
N ASN A 547 -11.22 -10.23 28.10
CA ASN A 547 -10.46 -10.83 27.00
C ASN A 547 -11.13 -10.70 25.63
N TYR A 548 -11.70 -9.53 25.32
CA TYR A 548 -12.42 -9.27 24.07
C TYR A 548 -13.57 -10.27 23.84
N ASP A 549 -14.34 -10.52 24.89
CA ASP A 549 -15.50 -11.43 24.84
C ASP A 549 -16.53 -10.95 23.80
N GLU A 550 -17.09 -11.88 23.03
CA GLU A 550 -18.04 -11.55 21.97
C GLU A 550 -19.32 -10.89 22.48
N SER A 551 -19.73 -11.16 23.72
CA SER A 551 -20.90 -10.54 24.36
C SER A 551 -20.72 -9.04 24.61
N ASN A 552 -19.48 -8.53 24.60
CA ASN A 552 -19.18 -7.12 24.74
C ASN A 552 -19.08 -6.39 23.39
N ILE A 553 -19.30 -7.07 22.25
CA ILE A 553 -19.25 -6.42 20.94
C ILE A 553 -20.46 -5.51 20.77
N ILE A 554 -20.20 -4.23 20.49
CA ILE A 554 -21.23 -3.21 20.22
C ILE A 554 -21.27 -2.80 18.75
N GLY A 555 -20.28 -3.18 17.95
CA GLY A 555 -20.26 -2.91 16.51
C GLY A 555 -19.20 -3.71 15.75
N ARG A 556 -19.50 -4.08 14.50
CA ARG A 556 -18.58 -4.69 13.53
C ARG A 556 -18.65 -3.92 12.22
N GLY A 557 -17.52 -3.45 11.71
CA GLY A 557 -17.48 -2.62 10.49
C GLY A 557 -16.27 -2.88 9.58
N GLY A 558 -16.15 -2.05 8.54
CA GLY A 558 -15.00 -2.08 7.61
C GLY A 558 -13.67 -1.85 8.33
N PHE A 559 -13.67 -0.97 9.32
CA PHE A 559 -12.48 -0.50 10.04
C PHE A 559 -12.14 -1.28 11.33
N GLY A 560 -12.92 -2.29 11.71
CA GLY A 560 -12.64 -3.06 12.94
C GLY A 560 -13.86 -3.60 13.68
N THR A 561 -13.60 -4.09 14.88
CA THR A 561 -14.62 -4.50 15.86
C THR A 561 -14.55 -3.58 17.07
N VAL A 562 -15.69 -3.12 17.56
CA VAL A 562 -15.80 -2.24 18.72
C VAL A 562 -16.37 -3.03 19.91
N TYR A 563 -15.69 -2.96 21.04
CA TYR A 563 -16.06 -3.63 22.29
C TYR A 563 -16.43 -2.60 23.34
N LYS A 564 -17.50 -2.86 24.09
CA LYS A 564 -17.77 -2.19 25.35
C LYS A 564 -16.79 -2.69 26.41
N GLY A 565 -16.11 -1.77 27.08
CA GLY A 565 -15.18 -2.07 28.16
C GLY A 565 -15.52 -1.30 29.42
N THR A 566 -15.14 -1.85 30.57
CA THR A 566 -15.17 -1.13 31.86
C THR A 566 -13.75 -1.01 32.38
N LEU A 567 -13.22 0.22 32.39
CA LEU A 567 -11.88 0.51 32.89
C LEU A 567 -11.81 0.26 34.41
N THR A 568 -10.58 0.18 34.93
CA THR A 568 -10.34 -0.08 36.37
C THR A 568 -10.86 1.01 37.30
N ASP A 569 -11.06 2.23 36.78
CA ASP A 569 -11.65 3.36 37.49
C ASP A 569 -13.19 3.41 37.39
N GLY A 570 -13.81 2.38 36.78
CA GLY A 570 -15.25 2.27 36.64
C GLY A 570 -15.83 2.96 35.40
N ARG A 571 -15.02 3.70 34.62
CA ARG A 571 -15.50 4.35 33.39
C ARG A 571 -15.82 3.32 32.31
N ILE A 572 -16.98 3.48 31.67
CA ILE A 572 -17.38 2.68 30.52
C ILE A 572 -16.81 3.32 29.26
N VAL A 573 -16.17 2.51 28.42
CA VAL A 573 -15.47 2.97 27.21
C VAL A 573 -15.80 2.10 26.00
N ALA A 574 -15.65 2.66 24.81
CA ALA A 574 -15.70 1.92 23.55
C ALA A 574 -14.26 1.65 23.05
N ILE A 575 -13.91 0.38 22.83
CA ILE A 575 -12.57 -0.04 22.43
C ILE A 575 -12.65 -0.58 21.01
N LYS A 576 -12.14 0.19 20.04
CA LYS A 576 -12.05 -0.19 18.62
C LYS A 576 -10.76 -0.96 18.39
N LYS A 577 -10.91 -2.17 17.85
CA LYS A 577 -9.81 -3.05 17.43
C LYS A 577 -9.75 -3.09 15.90
N SER A 578 -8.73 -2.45 15.33
CA SER A 578 -8.50 -2.39 13.88
C SER A 578 -8.27 -3.77 13.27
N LYS A 579 -8.64 -3.94 11.99
CA LYS A 579 -8.35 -5.17 11.24
C LYS A 579 -6.88 -5.22 10.80
N MET A 580 -6.35 -6.43 10.62
CA MET A 580 -4.94 -6.64 10.26
C MET A 580 -4.55 -6.02 8.90
N VAL A 581 -5.52 -5.82 7.99
CA VAL A 581 -5.33 -5.19 6.67
C VAL A 581 -4.91 -3.72 6.78
N GLU A 582 -5.45 -2.96 7.74
CA GLU A 582 -5.09 -1.54 7.93
C GLU A 582 -3.63 -1.32 8.36
N ARG A 583 -3.04 -2.34 9.01
CA ARG A 583 -1.63 -2.31 9.40
C ARG A 583 -0.69 -2.34 8.20
N ILE A 584 -1.08 -2.98 7.10
CA ILE A 584 -0.29 -3.04 5.87
C ILE A 584 -0.22 -1.65 5.22
N GLN A 585 -1.27 -0.85 5.36
CA GLN A 585 -1.32 0.53 4.85
C GLN A 585 -0.71 1.57 5.79
N GLY A 586 -0.51 1.26 7.08
CA GLY A 586 0.26 2.06 8.05
C GLY A 586 -0.23 3.48 8.35
N LYS A 587 -1.28 3.98 7.66
CA LYS A 587 -1.67 5.40 7.66
C LYS A 587 -3.01 5.70 8.34
N GLY A 588 -3.94 4.75 8.47
CA GLY A 588 -5.29 5.00 9.02
C GLY A 588 -5.30 5.32 10.52
N PHE A 589 -4.62 4.50 11.33
CA PHE A 589 -4.56 4.68 12.79
C PHE A 589 -3.87 5.98 13.22
N ILE A 590 -2.68 6.27 12.68
CA ILE A 590 -1.92 7.47 13.06
C ILE A 590 -2.70 8.73 12.66
N ASN A 591 -3.40 8.69 11.52
CA ASN A 591 -4.25 9.76 11.05
C ASN A 591 -5.45 9.99 11.98
N GLU A 592 -6.16 8.93 12.39
CA GLU A 592 -7.30 9.04 13.32
C GLU A 592 -6.87 9.60 14.68
N VAL A 593 -5.76 9.14 15.25
CA VAL A 593 -5.22 9.70 16.51
C VAL A 593 -4.77 11.15 16.32
N GLY A 594 -4.07 11.46 15.23
CA GLY A 594 -3.57 12.81 14.95
C GLY A 594 -4.70 13.82 14.81
N ILE A 595 -5.77 13.48 14.10
CA ILE A 595 -6.95 14.33 13.91
C ILE A 595 -7.73 14.48 15.22
N LEU A 596 -8.11 13.37 15.87
CA LEU A 596 -8.93 13.41 17.07
C LEU A 596 -8.20 13.99 18.29
N SER A 597 -6.87 13.95 18.32
CA SER A 597 -6.09 14.62 19.37
C SER A 597 -6.24 16.15 19.38
N GLN A 598 -6.64 16.73 18.24
CA GLN A 598 -6.73 18.18 18.04
C GLN A 598 -8.19 18.67 18.06
N ILE A 599 -9.17 17.76 18.12
CA ILE A 599 -10.59 18.10 18.13
C ILE A 599 -11.14 17.99 19.54
N ASN A 600 -11.85 19.04 19.98
CA ASN A 600 -12.66 19.00 21.17
C ASN A 600 -14.01 19.67 20.88
N HIS A 601 -15.02 18.87 20.54
CA HIS A 601 -16.35 19.36 20.17
C HIS A 601 -17.43 18.44 20.72
N ARG A 602 -18.53 19.01 21.23
CA ARG A 602 -19.62 18.25 21.88
C ARG A 602 -20.31 17.22 20.98
N HIS A 603 -20.36 17.50 19.67
CA HIS A 603 -20.98 16.65 18.64
C HIS A 603 -19.94 15.83 17.85
N VAL A 604 -18.71 15.70 18.36
CA VAL A 604 -17.68 14.79 17.83
C VAL A 604 -17.26 13.84 18.94
N ILE A 605 -17.07 12.56 18.61
CA ILE A 605 -16.66 11.54 19.59
C ILE A 605 -15.29 11.86 20.19
N GLN A 606 -15.18 11.80 21.52
CA GLN A 606 -13.93 12.03 22.22
C GLN A 606 -13.03 10.79 22.23
N LEU A 607 -11.80 10.95 21.75
CA LEU A 607 -10.73 9.95 21.89
C LEU A 607 -10.08 10.08 23.28
N LEU A 608 -10.21 9.04 24.10
CA LEU A 608 -9.63 8.99 25.46
C LEU A 608 -8.19 8.49 25.45
N GLY A 609 -7.85 7.61 24.51
CA GLY A 609 -6.53 7.01 24.45
C GLY A 609 -6.34 5.93 23.39
N CYS A 610 -5.17 5.31 23.41
CA CYS A 610 -4.83 4.20 22.52
C CYS A 610 -3.94 3.17 23.21
N CYS A 611 -3.96 1.92 22.72
CA CYS A 611 -2.98 0.89 23.06
C CYS A 611 -2.19 0.47 21.81
N LEU A 612 -0.86 0.49 21.94
CA LEU A 612 0.08 0.18 20.86
C LEU A 612 0.86 -1.12 21.10
N GLU A 613 0.66 -1.79 22.23
CA GLU A 613 1.40 -2.98 22.65
C GLU A 613 0.92 -4.27 21.98
N THR A 614 -0.09 -4.18 21.11
CA THR A 614 -0.78 -5.28 20.46
C THR A 614 -0.42 -5.39 18.96
N GLN A 615 -0.67 -6.55 18.36
CA GLN A 615 -0.37 -6.80 16.94
C GLN A 615 -1.05 -5.81 15.99
N VAL A 616 -2.26 -5.35 16.34
CA VAL A 616 -2.98 -4.24 15.71
C VAL A 616 -3.27 -3.20 16.79
N PRO A 617 -3.16 -1.89 16.51
CA PRO A 617 -3.42 -0.87 17.51
C PRO A 617 -4.90 -0.86 17.93
N LEU A 618 -5.13 -0.39 19.16
CA LEU A 618 -6.47 -0.26 19.74
C LEU A 618 -6.74 1.20 20.06
N LEU A 619 -7.94 1.68 19.77
CA LEU A 619 -8.40 3.03 20.09
C LEU A 619 -9.48 2.96 21.16
N VAL A 620 -9.42 3.89 22.12
CA VAL A 620 -10.32 3.95 23.28
C VAL A 620 -11.08 5.27 23.24
N TYR A 621 -12.39 5.20 23.06
CA TYR A 621 -13.29 6.35 22.98
C TYR A 621 -14.21 6.40 24.20
N GLU A 622 -14.85 7.55 24.40
CA GLU A 622 -16.04 7.62 25.24
C GLU A 622 -17.11 6.63 24.73
N PHE A 623 -17.89 6.05 25.65
CA PHE A 623 -18.97 5.14 25.30
C PHE A 623 -20.28 5.91 25.15
N ILE A 624 -20.94 5.73 24.01
CA ILE A 624 -22.25 6.29 23.71
C ILE A 624 -23.28 5.15 23.72
N ASN A 625 -24.35 5.31 24.50
CA ASN A 625 -25.20 4.23 25.00
C ASN A 625 -26.48 3.97 24.21
N ASN A 626 -26.83 4.79 23.20
CA ASN A 626 -28.05 4.61 22.41
C ASN A 626 -27.77 4.15 20.97
N GLY A 627 -26.56 3.67 20.64
CA GLY A 627 -26.26 3.12 19.30
C GLY A 627 -26.15 4.16 18.20
N THR A 628 -26.36 3.75 16.94
CA THR A 628 -26.18 4.62 15.76
C THR A 628 -27.51 5.18 15.26
N LEU A 629 -27.47 6.33 14.57
CA LEU A 629 -28.64 6.91 13.92
C LEU A 629 -29.27 5.92 12.93
N SER A 630 -28.48 5.14 12.20
CA SER A 630 -28.99 4.09 11.30
C SER A 630 -29.86 3.05 12.03
N ASP A 631 -29.48 2.63 13.25
CA ASP A 631 -30.27 1.67 14.04
C ASP A 631 -31.63 2.25 14.43
N HIS A 632 -31.71 3.58 14.46
CA HIS A 632 -32.81 4.37 14.98
C HIS A 632 -33.80 4.79 13.90
N ILE A 633 -33.37 4.88 12.63
CA ILE A 633 -34.24 5.26 11.50
C ILE A 633 -34.54 4.11 10.52
N HIS A 634 -33.79 3.00 10.56
CA HIS A 634 -33.97 1.87 9.63
C HIS A 634 -34.52 0.60 10.29
N ASP A 635 -34.55 0.51 11.62
CA ASP A 635 -35.19 -0.60 12.34
C ASP A 635 -36.65 -0.22 12.62
N GLU A 636 -37.60 -0.91 12.00
CA GLU A 636 -39.04 -0.64 12.13
C GLU A 636 -39.52 -0.62 13.59
N ASN A 637 -38.86 -1.37 14.49
CA ASN A 637 -39.20 -1.41 15.91
C ASN A 637 -38.74 -0.16 16.69
N LYS A 638 -37.78 0.60 16.15
CA LYS A 638 -37.20 1.80 16.78
C LYS A 638 -37.54 3.10 16.03
N ALA A 639 -37.75 3.02 14.71
CA ALA A 639 -38.03 4.17 13.84
C ALA A 639 -39.27 4.97 14.25
N SER A 640 -40.29 4.28 14.76
CA SER A 640 -41.52 4.90 15.28
C SER A 640 -41.33 5.68 16.59
N ALA A 641 -40.18 5.55 17.27
CA ALA A 641 -39.91 6.24 18.54
C ALA A 641 -39.34 7.66 18.37
N ILE A 642 -38.84 8.03 17.18
CA ILE A 642 -38.10 9.28 16.98
C ILE A 642 -38.94 10.27 16.19
N MET A 643 -39.51 11.23 16.91
CA MET A 643 -40.32 12.31 16.35
C MET A 643 -39.51 13.24 15.44
N TRP A 644 -40.23 13.96 14.56
CA TRP A 644 -39.67 14.96 13.64
C TRP A 644 -38.71 15.94 14.31
N GLU A 645 -39.09 16.53 15.45
CA GLU A 645 -38.26 17.49 16.18
C GLU A 645 -36.91 16.92 16.60
N THR A 646 -36.87 15.64 17.00
CA THR A 646 -35.62 14.96 17.34
C THR A 646 -34.77 14.72 16.10
N ARG A 647 -35.38 14.35 14.96
CA ARG A 647 -34.65 14.20 13.68
C ARG A 647 -34.06 15.52 13.18
N LEU A 648 -34.81 16.61 13.29
CA LEU A 648 -34.33 17.96 12.95
C LEU A 648 -33.17 18.39 13.86
N ARG A 649 -33.28 18.12 15.17
CA ARG A 649 -32.20 18.36 16.14
C ARG A 649 -30.93 17.57 15.79
N ILE A 650 -31.05 16.29 15.45
CA ILE A 650 -29.92 15.44 15.03
C ILE A 650 -29.27 16.00 13.76
N ALA A 651 -30.06 16.46 12.78
CA ALA A 651 -29.54 17.08 11.57
C ALA A 651 -28.73 18.35 11.88
N ILE A 652 -29.26 19.23 12.73
CA ILE A 652 -28.59 20.46 13.19
C ILE A 652 -27.26 20.13 13.88
N GLN A 653 -27.28 19.25 14.88
CA GLN A 653 -26.08 18.88 15.65
C GLN A 653 -25.00 18.21 14.78
N THR A 654 -25.42 17.43 13.78
CA THR A 654 -24.50 16.84 12.79
C THR A 654 -23.92 17.92 11.87
N ALA A 655 -24.73 18.88 11.42
CA ALA A 655 -24.27 19.99 10.61
C ALA A 655 -23.30 20.90 11.39
N GLU A 656 -23.55 21.15 12.68
CA GLU A 656 -22.63 21.85 13.58
C GLU A 656 -21.28 21.13 13.70
N ALA A 657 -21.28 19.80 13.85
CA ALA A 657 -20.06 19.01 13.91
C ALA A 657 -19.24 19.13 12.61
N LEU A 658 -19.87 19.01 11.45
CA LEU A 658 -19.22 19.13 10.15
C LEU A 658 -18.72 20.57 9.89
N TYR A 659 -19.51 21.58 10.24
CA TYR A 659 -19.08 22.98 10.19
C TYR A 659 -17.83 23.22 11.05
N TYR A 660 -17.80 22.68 12.27
CA TYR A 660 -16.62 22.77 13.13
C TYR A 660 -15.38 22.17 12.46
N LEU A 661 -15.50 20.98 11.86
CA LEU A 661 -14.40 20.30 11.18
C LEU A 661 -13.90 21.07 9.95
N HIS A 662 -14.80 21.63 9.14
CA HIS A 662 -14.44 22.31 7.90
C HIS A 662 -13.87 23.70 8.11
N CYS A 663 -14.34 24.44 9.11
CA CYS A 663 -14.07 25.89 9.21
C CYS A 663 -13.49 26.37 10.54
N VAL A 664 -13.71 25.66 11.65
CA VAL A 664 -13.35 26.14 12.99
C VAL A 664 -12.09 25.46 13.52
N ALA A 665 -11.85 24.21 13.11
CA ALA A 665 -10.63 23.50 13.45
C ALA A 665 -9.38 24.24 12.95
N SER A 666 -8.27 24.12 13.69
CA SER A 666 -6.99 24.79 13.38
C SER A 666 -6.45 24.49 11.98
N THR A 667 -6.77 23.31 11.47
CA THR A 667 -6.57 22.92 10.07
C THR A 667 -7.89 22.32 9.60
N PRO A 668 -8.45 22.71 8.44
CA PRO A 668 -9.69 22.12 7.92
C PRO A 668 -9.59 20.60 7.79
N ILE A 669 -10.62 19.89 8.26
CA ILE A 669 -10.70 18.43 8.25
C ILE A 669 -11.89 17.99 7.42
N VAL A 670 -11.66 17.24 6.35
CA VAL A 670 -12.72 16.57 5.59
C VAL A 670 -12.91 15.16 6.14
N HIS A 671 -14.14 14.81 6.51
CA HIS A 671 -14.49 13.54 7.17
C HIS A 671 -14.42 12.34 6.21
N ARG A 672 -14.99 12.48 5.00
CA ARG A 672 -14.99 11.51 3.87
C ARG A 672 -15.82 10.23 4.04
N ASP A 673 -16.50 10.07 5.16
CA ASP A 673 -17.36 8.89 5.43
C ASP A 673 -18.56 9.28 6.31
N VAL A 674 -19.19 10.39 5.97
CA VAL A 674 -20.42 10.85 6.65
C VAL A 674 -21.57 9.92 6.25
N LYS A 675 -22.18 9.28 7.24
CA LYS A 675 -23.32 8.36 7.06
C LYS A 675 -24.04 8.14 8.38
N SER A 676 -25.30 7.67 8.33
CA SER A 676 -26.11 7.43 9.53
C SER A 676 -25.54 6.37 10.47
N SER A 677 -24.71 5.43 10.00
CA SER A 677 -24.00 4.46 10.87
C SER A 677 -22.77 5.02 11.58
N ASN A 678 -22.29 6.21 11.18
CA ASN A 678 -21.18 6.93 11.83
C ASN A 678 -21.65 8.11 12.70
N ILE A 679 -22.96 8.22 12.93
CA ILE A 679 -23.56 9.20 13.83
C ILE A 679 -24.12 8.43 15.02
N LEU A 680 -23.52 8.60 16.19
CA LEU A 680 -23.94 7.98 17.46
C LEU A 680 -24.93 8.87 18.19
N LEU A 681 -25.84 8.25 18.94
CA LEU A 681 -26.85 8.93 19.75
C LEU A 681 -26.68 8.58 21.23
N ASP A 682 -26.79 9.57 22.12
CA ASP A 682 -26.88 9.34 23.56
C ASP A 682 -28.35 9.09 24.01
N GLU A 683 -28.59 8.95 25.32
CA GLU A 683 -29.93 8.68 25.86
C GLU A 683 -30.93 9.81 25.57
N GLU A 684 -30.42 11.04 25.46
CA GLU A 684 -31.18 12.23 25.10
C GLU A 684 -31.27 12.48 23.58
N TYR A 685 -30.80 11.53 22.76
CA TYR A 685 -30.75 11.62 21.30
C TYR A 685 -29.86 12.76 20.77
N ASN A 686 -28.84 13.20 21.52
CA ASN A 686 -27.83 14.09 20.98
C ASN A 686 -26.88 13.33 20.05
N ALA A 687 -26.60 13.93 18.89
CA ALA A 687 -25.75 13.37 17.87
C ALA A 687 -24.26 13.61 18.16
N LYS A 688 -23.46 12.57 17.94
CA LYS A 688 -21.99 12.64 17.93
C LYS A 688 -21.44 11.90 16.72
N MET A 689 -20.65 12.60 15.89
CA MET A 689 -19.96 11.96 14.76
C MET A 689 -18.78 11.11 15.24
N CYS A 690 -18.60 9.95 14.60
CA CYS A 690 -17.50 9.03 14.86
C CYS A 690 -16.83 8.53 13.57
N ASP A 691 -15.73 7.78 13.73
CA ASP A 691 -14.98 7.09 12.67
C ASP A 691 -14.19 8.01 11.71
N PHE A 692 -13.07 8.54 12.21
CA PHE A 692 -12.19 9.46 11.48
C PHE A 692 -11.07 8.74 10.70
N GLY A 693 -11.21 7.43 10.49
CA GLY A 693 -10.20 6.60 9.82
C GLY A 693 -9.96 6.98 8.36
N ALA A 694 -10.97 7.52 7.68
CA ALA A 694 -10.89 7.99 6.29
C ALA A 694 -10.61 9.49 6.16
N SER A 695 -10.66 10.25 7.26
CA SER A 695 -10.62 11.71 7.27
C SER A 695 -9.25 12.27 6.89
N ARG A 696 -9.18 13.53 6.45
CA ARG A 696 -7.93 14.17 6.02
C ARG A 696 -7.86 15.63 6.45
N LEU A 697 -6.66 16.06 6.84
CA LEU A 697 -6.31 17.46 7.02
C LEU A 697 -6.05 18.08 5.64
N VAL A 698 -6.66 19.23 5.36
CA VAL A 698 -6.44 20.01 4.13
C VAL A 698 -5.45 21.13 4.44
N PRO A 699 -4.22 21.11 3.89
CA PRO A 699 -3.26 22.20 4.06
C PRO A 699 -3.79 23.48 3.40
N LEU A 700 -3.63 24.62 4.08
CA LEU A 700 -4.10 25.93 3.63
C LEU A 700 -3.56 26.36 2.24
N ASP A 701 -2.44 25.77 1.80
CA ASP A 701 -1.73 26.13 0.56
C ASP A 701 -2.05 25.23 -0.66
N GLN A 702 -2.95 24.24 -0.53
CA GLN A 702 -3.30 23.33 -1.64
C GLN A 702 -4.80 23.05 -1.67
N ASN A 703 -5.54 23.79 -2.51
CA ASN A 703 -6.99 23.61 -2.65
C ASN A 703 -7.43 22.31 -3.33
N GLN A 704 -6.54 21.38 -3.72
CA GLN A 704 -6.91 20.18 -4.46
C GLN A 704 -5.94 19.02 -4.20
N LEU A 705 -6.30 18.12 -3.28
CA LEU A 705 -5.60 16.86 -3.07
C LEU A 705 -6.22 15.77 -3.97
N SER A 706 -5.48 15.32 -4.99
CA SER A 706 -5.82 14.10 -5.73
C SER A 706 -5.55 12.88 -4.84
N THR A 707 -6.60 12.21 -4.37
CA THR A 707 -6.49 11.06 -3.47
C THR A 707 -7.41 9.94 -3.91
N ALA A 708 -7.02 8.69 -3.64
CA ALA A 708 -7.87 7.53 -3.92
C ALA A 708 -9.24 7.73 -3.24
N VAL A 709 -10.32 7.61 -4.02
CA VAL A 709 -11.69 7.76 -3.53
C VAL A 709 -11.96 6.65 -2.51
N GLN A 710 -12.32 7.07 -1.30
CA GLN A 710 -12.60 6.20 -0.15
C GLN A 710 -13.88 6.73 0.50
N GLY A 711 -14.85 5.85 0.75
CA GLY A 711 -16.14 6.18 1.36
C GLY A 711 -17.14 5.04 1.18
N THR A 712 -18.36 5.22 1.70
CA THR A 712 -19.40 4.19 1.69
C THR A 712 -20.33 4.33 0.46
N PRO A 713 -20.53 3.27 -0.35
CA PRO A 713 -21.47 3.30 -1.48
C PRO A 713 -22.86 3.80 -1.06
N GLY A 714 -23.47 4.67 -1.87
CA GLY A 714 -24.72 5.38 -1.56
C GLY A 714 -24.52 6.78 -0.98
N TYR A 715 -23.39 7.03 -0.30
CA TYR A 715 -23.04 8.35 0.26
C TYR A 715 -21.92 9.05 -0.52
N LEU A 716 -21.28 8.34 -1.45
CA LEU A 716 -20.15 8.85 -2.23
C LEU A 716 -20.59 10.00 -3.15
N ASP A 717 -19.84 11.10 -3.06
CA ASP A 717 -19.99 12.27 -3.92
C ASP A 717 -19.69 11.91 -5.39
N PRO A 718 -20.65 12.09 -6.32
CA PRO A 718 -20.47 11.78 -7.74
C PRO A 718 -19.37 12.61 -8.41
N GLU A 719 -19.20 13.88 -8.03
CA GLU A 719 -18.12 14.72 -8.54
C GLU A 719 -16.75 14.22 -8.07
N SER A 720 -16.66 13.78 -6.81
CA SER A 720 -15.40 13.22 -6.28
C SER A 720 -15.01 11.92 -6.99
N LEU A 721 -16.00 11.10 -7.38
CA LEU A 721 -15.81 9.87 -8.15
C LEU A 721 -15.33 10.16 -9.58
N GLN A 722 -15.83 11.23 -10.19
CA GLN A 722 -15.44 11.65 -11.54
C GLN A 722 -14.08 12.34 -11.57
N THR A 723 -13.79 13.20 -10.58
CA THR A 723 -12.62 14.09 -10.60
C THR A 723 -11.43 13.53 -9.83
N ASN A 724 -11.62 12.49 -9.01
CA ASN A 724 -10.67 12.01 -7.99
C ASN A 724 -10.20 13.12 -7.03
N ARG A 725 -11.02 14.17 -6.85
CA ARG A 725 -10.77 15.27 -5.92
C ARG A 725 -11.79 15.20 -4.80
N VAL A 726 -11.31 15.28 -3.57
CA VAL A 726 -12.16 15.31 -2.38
C VAL A 726 -12.03 16.67 -1.73
N THR A 727 -13.16 17.33 -1.53
CA THR A 727 -13.27 18.64 -0.89
C THR A 727 -14.23 18.56 0.28
N GLU A 728 -14.36 19.64 1.04
CA GLU A 728 -15.39 19.80 2.06
C GLU A 728 -16.81 19.67 1.48
N LYS A 729 -17.00 19.99 0.18
CA LYS A 729 -18.28 19.80 -0.53
C LYS A 729 -18.64 18.33 -0.74
N SER A 730 -17.68 17.42 -0.67
CA SER A 730 -17.97 15.97 -0.69
C SER A 730 -18.69 15.53 0.58
N ASP A 731 -18.30 16.06 1.75
CA ASP A 731 -19.03 15.81 3.01
C ASP A 731 -20.43 16.43 2.98
N VAL A 732 -20.62 17.59 2.32
CA VAL A 732 -21.94 18.21 2.13
C VAL A 732 -22.87 17.27 1.36
N TYR A 733 -22.39 16.64 0.30
CA TYR A 733 -23.19 15.66 -0.46
C TYR A 733 -23.59 14.47 0.41
N SER A 734 -22.62 13.88 1.12
CA SER A 734 -22.88 12.76 2.03
C SER A 734 -23.86 13.14 3.16
N PHE A 735 -23.78 14.36 3.69
CA PHE A 735 -24.76 14.90 4.64
C PHE A 735 -26.15 15.08 4.01
N GLY A 736 -26.22 15.51 2.74
CA GLY A 736 -27.47 15.56 1.97
C GLY A 736 -28.15 14.20 1.90
N VAL A 737 -27.40 13.10 1.73
CA VAL A 737 -27.94 11.74 1.81
C VAL A 737 -28.50 11.44 3.20
N VAL A 738 -27.80 11.82 4.27
CA VAL A 738 -28.30 11.65 5.66
C VAL A 738 -29.59 12.42 5.91
N LEU A 739 -29.74 13.63 5.37
CA LEU A 739 -31.00 14.39 5.44
C LEU A 739 -32.15 13.63 4.77
N VAL A 740 -31.89 13.00 3.62
CA VAL A 740 -32.89 12.18 2.94
C VAL A 740 -33.24 10.92 3.74
N GLU A 741 -32.26 10.27 4.39
CA GLU A 741 -32.52 9.14 5.29
C GLU A 741 -33.41 9.56 6.47
N LEU A 742 -33.14 10.71 7.09
CA LEU A 742 -33.95 11.27 8.18
C LEU A 742 -35.40 11.58 7.77
N LEU A 743 -35.61 11.98 6.52
CA LEU A 743 -36.93 12.30 5.96
C LEU A 743 -37.75 11.05 5.57
N THR A 744 -37.07 10.03 5.04
CA THR A 744 -37.73 8.87 4.40
C THR A 744 -37.73 7.61 5.27
N GLY A 745 -36.87 7.54 6.29
CA GLY A 745 -36.67 6.32 7.08
C GLY A 745 -36.05 5.17 6.28
N LYS A 746 -35.42 5.48 5.15
CA LYS A 746 -34.94 4.49 4.18
C LYS A 746 -33.43 4.53 4.04
N LYS A 747 -32.83 3.34 3.85
CA LYS A 747 -31.38 3.18 3.64
C LYS A 747 -30.91 3.83 2.33
N ALA A 748 -29.69 4.38 2.34
CA ALA A 748 -29.05 4.96 1.17
C ALA A 748 -28.99 4.05 -0.08
N LEU A 749 -28.95 2.73 0.10
CA LEU A 749 -29.02 1.73 -0.97
C LEU A 749 -30.09 0.66 -0.69
N PHE A 750 -30.91 0.36 -1.70
CA PHE A 750 -31.93 -0.69 -1.66
C PHE A 750 -31.53 -1.86 -2.56
N PHE A 751 -31.62 -3.09 -2.06
CA PHE A 751 -31.38 -4.29 -2.87
C PHE A 751 -32.67 -5.00 -3.29
N ASP A 752 -33.81 -4.64 -2.69
CA ASP A 752 -35.10 -5.34 -2.88
C ASP A 752 -35.96 -4.74 -4.02
N ARG A 753 -35.41 -3.79 -4.81
CA ARG A 753 -36.12 -3.06 -5.88
C ARG A 753 -35.41 -3.14 -7.26
N PRO A 754 -36.11 -2.82 -8.37
CA PRO A 754 -35.52 -2.69 -9.71
C PRO A 754 -34.31 -1.75 -9.73
N LYS A 755 -33.36 -1.97 -10.65
CA LYS A 755 -32.03 -1.33 -10.65
C LYS A 755 -32.10 0.20 -10.59
N GLU A 756 -33.12 0.77 -11.21
CA GLU A 756 -33.38 2.20 -11.41
C GLU A 756 -33.84 2.91 -10.11
N GLN A 757 -34.25 2.14 -9.08
CA GLN A 757 -34.73 2.65 -7.79
C GLN A 757 -33.83 2.26 -6.62
N ARG A 758 -32.62 1.75 -6.89
CA ARG A 758 -31.73 1.24 -5.83
C ARG A 758 -30.96 2.32 -5.08
N ILE A 759 -30.97 3.55 -5.58
CA ILE A 759 -30.25 4.69 -5.00
C ILE A 759 -31.26 5.65 -4.37
N LEU A 760 -31.11 5.90 -3.07
CA LEU A 760 -32.04 6.75 -2.31
C LEU A 760 -32.16 8.17 -2.86
N THR A 761 -31.05 8.75 -3.33
CA THR A 761 -31.05 10.12 -3.87
C THR A 761 -31.94 10.24 -5.10
N ILE A 762 -31.90 9.28 -6.03
CA ILE A 762 -32.77 9.25 -7.21
C ILE A 762 -34.23 9.05 -6.80
N PHE A 763 -34.48 8.11 -5.88
CA PHE A 763 -35.82 7.82 -5.36
C PHE A 763 -36.49 9.04 -4.70
N PHE A 764 -35.70 9.91 -4.06
CA PHE A 764 -36.19 11.11 -3.39
C PHE A 764 -36.29 12.34 -4.30
N LEU A 765 -35.28 12.58 -5.15
CA LEU A 765 -35.20 13.79 -5.96
C LEU A 765 -36.28 13.86 -7.06
N PHE A 766 -36.75 12.70 -7.55
CA PHE A 766 -37.79 12.66 -8.58
C PHE A 766 -39.16 13.14 -8.06
N PRO A 767 -39.73 12.57 -6.98
CA PRO A 767 -40.97 13.09 -6.37
C PRO A 767 -40.89 14.54 -5.89
N LEU A 768 -39.72 14.99 -5.43
CA LEU A 768 -39.53 16.37 -5.00
C LEU A 768 -39.70 17.37 -6.16
N LYS A 769 -39.30 17.01 -7.38
CA LYS A 769 -39.48 17.84 -8.58
C LYS A 769 -40.93 17.84 -9.10
N ASP A 770 -41.67 16.77 -8.84
CA ASP A 770 -43.06 16.56 -9.29
C ASP A 770 -44.10 16.94 -8.21
N ASP A 771 -43.69 17.69 -7.18
CA ASP A 771 -44.52 18.12 -6.05
C ASP A 771 -45.24 16.97 -5.31
N SER A 772 -44.68 15.76 -5.39
CA SER A 772 -45.19 14.52 -4.78
C SER A 772 -44.34 14.05 -3.59
N LEU A 773 -43.53 14.95 -3.01
CA LEU A 773 -42.61 14.70 -1.89
C LEU A 773 -43.26 13.90 -0.75
N PHE A 774 -44.44 14.30 -0.29
CA PHE A 774 -45.09 13.69 0.88
C PHE A 774 -45.47 12.22 0.70
N GLN A 775 -45.47 11.70 -0.55
CA GLN A 775 -45.74 10.28 -0.82
C GLN A 775 -44.54 9.38 -0.54
N VAL A 776 -43.33 9.94 -0.45
CA VAL A 776 -42.08 9.18 -0.23
C VAL A 776 -41.50 9.35 1.17
N LEU A 777 -42.03 10.28 1.95
CA LEU A 777 -41.69 10.49 3.35
C LEU A 777 -42.27 9.41 4.25
N GLU A 778 -41.68 9.26 5.44
CA GLU A 778 -42.19 8.33 6.44
C GLU A 778 -43.45 8.87 7.12
N ASP A 779 -44.46 8.02 7.35
CA ASP A 779 -45.76 8.42 7.90
C ASP A 779 -45.64 9.16 9.24
N CYS A 780 -44.71 8.76 10.10
CA CYS A 780 -44.50 9.40 11.40
C CYS A 780 -44.03 10.87 11.27
N ILE A 781 -43.35 11.20 10.16
CA ILE A 781 -42.88 12.54 9.82
C ILE A 781 -44.00 13.36 9.22
N VAL A 782 -44.77 12.79 8.30
CA VAL A 782 -45.92 13.46 7.68
C VAL A 782 -46.98 13.81 8.73
N ASN A 783 -47.26 12.89 9.65
CA ASN A 783 -48.35 13.04 10.62
C ASN A 783 -48.00 13.99 11.79
N ASN A 784 -46.72 14.06 12.20
CA ASN A 784 -46.32 14.82 13.39
C ASN A 784 -45.41 16.02 13.09
N GLY A 785 -44.90 16.15 11.86
CA GLY A 785 -43.98 17.21 11.49
C GLY A 785 -44.65 18.41 10.84
N ASN A 786 -44.05 19.59 11.02
CA ASN A 786 -44.51 20.80 10.34
C ASN A 786 -44.19 20.71 8.85
N HIS A 787 -45.22 20.66 8.00
CA HIS A 787 -45.08 20.50 6.56
C HIS A 787 -44.19 21.56 5.91
N LYS A 788 -44.19 22.80 6.44
CA LYS A 788 -43.33 23.89 5.95
C LYS A 788 -41.87 23.65 6.31
N GLN A 789 -41.59 23.13 7.50
CA GLN A 789 -40.22 22.77 7.88
C GLN A 789 -39.72 21.60 7.04
N ILE A 790 -40.53 20.54 6.90
CA ILE A 790 -40.22 19.36 6.10
C ILE A 790 -39.87 19.75 4.67
N LEU A 791 -40.69 20.59 4.03
CA LEU A 791 -40.46 21.05 2.67
C LEU A 791 -39.13 21.83 2.55
N LYS A 792 -38.82 22.71 3.50
CA LYS A 792 -37.55 23.44 3.50
C LYS A 792 -36.34 22.53 3.71
N VAL A 793 -36.42 21.54 4.61
CA VAL A 793 -35.35 20.55 4.79
C VAL A 793 -35.15 19.73 3.52
N ALA A 794 -36.23 19.34 2.84
CA ALA A 794 -36.17 18.62 1.57
C ALA A 794 -35.49 19.44 0.45
N GLN A 795 -35.80 20.74 0.36
CA GLN A 795 -35.16 21.67 -0.58
C GLN A 795 -33.68 21.90 -0.25
N LEU A 796 -33.33 21.97 1.03
CA LEU A 796 -31.93 22.03 1.46
C LEU A 796 -31.18 20.75 1.08
N ALA A 797 -31.77 19.58 1.34
CA ALA A 797 -31.20 18.30 0.94
C ALA A 797 -30.97 18.21 -0.58
N GLN A 798 -31.92 18.71 -1.38
CA GLN A 798 -31.76 18.78 -2.84
C GLN A 798 -30.54 19.61 -3.26
N ARG A 799 -30.30 20.77 -2.63
CA ARG A 799 -29.11 21.59 -2.93
C ARG A 799 -27.81 20.94 -2.47
N CYS A 800 -27.81 20.28 -1.31
CA CYS A 800 -26.66 19.49 -0.86
C CYS A 800 -26.32 18.35 -1.83
N LEU A 801 -27.33 17.76 -2.48
CA LEU A 801 -27.20 16.66 -3.44
C LEU A 801 -26.93 17.10 -4.88
N SER A 802 -26.57 18.37 -5.13
CA SER A 802 -26.19 18.84 -6.46
C SER A 802 -24.99 18.03 -7.00
N ILE A 803 -25.00 17.74 -8.31
CA ILE A 803 -23.88 17.01 -8.95
C ILE A 803 -22.62 17.86 -8.88
N ASN A 804 -22.69 19.15 -9.20
CA ASN A 804 -21.56 20.06 -9.10
C ASN A 804 -21.38 20.52 -7.64
N GLY A 805 -20.18 20.37 -7.07
CA GLY A 805 -19.86 20.76 -5.70
C GLY A 805 -19.89 22.26 -5.44
N GLU A 806 -19.65 23.08 -6.48
CA GLU A 806 -19.73 24.54 -6.37
C GLU A 806 -21.18 25.01 -6.09
N ASP A 807 -22.18 24.33 -6.65
CA ASP A 807 -23.60 24.64 -6.46
C ASP A 807 -24.10 24.22 -5.06
N ARG A 808 -23.34 23.37 -4.35
CA ARG A 808 -23.70 22.92 -3.00
C ARG A 808 -23.44 24.04 -1.98
N PRO A 809 -24.31 24.25 -0.99
CA PRO A 809 -24.02 25.16 0.11
C PRO A 809 -22.81 24.68 0.92
N THR A 810 -22.16 25.59 1.64
CA THR A 810 -21.16 25.25 2.67
C THR A 810 -21.85 24.67 3.91
N MET A 811 -21.15 23.87 4.72
CA MET A 811 -21.73 23.35 5.96
C MET A 811 -22.13 24.46 6.95
N LYS A 812 -21.50 25.64 6.88
CA LYS A 812 -21.93 26.82 7.64
C LYS A 812 -23.33 27.28 7.23
N GLU A 813 -23.57 27.41 5.92
CA GLU A 813 -24.88 27.81 5.39
C GLU A 813 -25.94 26.76 5.69
N VAL A 814 -25.60 25.47 5.51
CA VAL A 814 -26.48 24.34 5.85
C VAL A 814 -26.90 24.39 7.32
N MET A 815 -25.95 24.57 8.25
CA MET A 815 -26.23 24.65 9.68
C MET A 815 -27.12 25.84 10.02
N LEU A 816 -26.81 27.04 9.51
CA LEU A 816 -27.60 28.24 9.75
C LEU A 816 -29.03 28.10 9.21
N GLU A 817 -29.19 27.51 8.03
CA GLU A 817 -30.51 27.31 7.45
C GLU A 817 -31.35 26.28 8.21
N LEU A 818 -30.75 25.18 8.69
CA LEU A 818 -31.45 24.22 9.54
C LEU A 818 -31.90 24.85 10.86
N GLU A 819 -31.06 25.69 11.48
CA GLU A 819 -31.41 26.49 12.66
C GLU A 819 -32.58 27.45 12.37
N MET A 820 -32.54 28.16 11.24
CA MET A 820 -33.67 29.01 10.81
C MET A 820 -34.95 28.20 10.58
N ILE A 821 -34.86 26.99 10.03
CA ILE A 821 -36.00 26.10 9.82
C ILE A 821 -36.61 25.67 11.16
N ARG A 822 -35.79 25.38 12.19
CA ARG A 822 -36.28 25.07 13.54
C ARG A 822 -37.15 26.21 14.09
N MET A 823 -36.69 27.46 13.96
CA MET A 823 -37.41 28.65 14.44
C MET A 823 -38.77 28.90 13.74
N ILE A 824 -38.98 28.37 12.52
CA ILE A 824 -40.28 28.47 11.83
C ILE A 824 -41.38 27.71 12.58
N GLY A 825 -41.03 26.63 13.27
CA GLY A 825 -41.98 25.84 14.06
C GLY A 825 -42.35 26.53 15.37
N GLU A 826 -41.40 27.20 16.01
CA GLU A 826 -41.58 27.90 17.31
C GLU A 826 -42.45 29.17 17.17
N ASN A 827 -42.32 29.91 16.06
CA ASN A 827 -43.05 31.15 15.82
C ASN A 827 -44.47 30.98 15.25
N ALA A 828 -44.91 29.74 14.98
CA ALA A 828 -46.29 29.48 14.54
C ALA A 828 -47.32 29.65 15.69
N GLU A 829 -46.87 29.71 16.95
CA GLU A 829 -47.71 29.93 18.13
C GLU A 829 -47.79 31.39 18.61
N GLN A 830 -47.01 32.33 18.02
CA GLN A 830 -47.08 33.76 18.36
C GLN A 830 -47.17 34.67 17.12
N ASN A 831 -48.38 35.19 16.90
CA ASN A 831 -48.86 36.30 16.07
C ASN A 831 -48.25 36.56 14.66
N PRO A 832 -49.06 36.66 13.58
CA PRO A 832 -48.54 36.67 12.20
C PRO A 832 -48.04 38.01 11.64
N GLU A 833 -48.23 39.15 12.33
CA GLU A 833 -48.14 40.48 11.69
C GLU A 833 -46.87 41.31 11.95
N GLU A 834 -45.90 40.85 12.75
CA GLU A 834 -44.66 41.63 13.04
C GLU A 834 -43.34 40.98 12.58
N ASN A 835 -43.37 39.88 11.82
CA ASN A 835 -42.18 39.04 11.63
C ASN A 835 -41.30 39.33 10.40
N THR A 836 -41.66 40.27 9.53
CA THR A 836 -40.84 40.59 8.33
C THR A 836 -39.70 41.57 8.62
N TYR A 837 -39.80 42.38 9.68
CA TYR A 837 -38.79 43.40 10.01
C TYR A 837 -37.66 42.88 10.92
N LEU A 838 -37.95 41.95 11.83
CA LEU A 838 -36.95 41.35 12.74
C LEU A 838 -36.00 40.35 12.05
N LEU A 839 -36.49 39.64 11.02
CA LEU A 839 -35.66 38.71 10.23
C LEU A 839 -34.60 39.43 9.37
N GLY A 840 -34.85 40.69 8.99
CA GLY A 840 -33.90 41.52 8.23
C GLY A 840 -32.73 42.07 9.07
N GLU A 841 -32.98 42.43 10.33
CA GLU A 841 -31.94 42.98 11.22
C GLU A 841 -30.97 41.89 11.73
N SER A 842 -31.46 40.68 11.98
CA SER A 842 -30.59 39.53 12.31
C SER A 842 -29.67 39.13 11.15
N TYR A 843 -30.13 39.33 9.89
CA TYR A 843 -29.37 39.03 8.68
C TYR A 843 -28.15 39.97 8.52
N ALA A 844 -28.27 41.24 8.94
CA ALA A 844 -27.19 42.21 8.84
C ALA A 844 -26.11 42.06 9.93
N HIS A 845 -26.49 41.60 11.13
CA HIS A 845 -25.57 41.53 12.27
C HIS A 845 -24.58 40.35 12.20
N TYR A 846 -24.92 39.28 11.47
CA TYR A 846 -24.06 38.09 11.31
C TYR A 846 -23.02 38.20 10.17
N TYR A 847 -23.23 39.09 9.19
CA TYR A 847 -22.31 39.27 8.05
C TYR A 847 -21.21 40.32 8.26
N LEU A 848 -21.33 41.19 9.28
CA LEU A 848 -20.39 42.31 9.51
C LEU A 848 -19.42 42.13 10.69
N GLY A 849 -19.41 40.96 11.36
CA GLY A 849 -18.53 40.69 12.49
C GLY A 849 -17.26 39.92 12.11
N GLY A 850 -16.33 40.53 11.38
CA GLY A 850 -15.10 39.83 10.99
C GLY A 850 -14.01 40.67 10.35
N GLY A 851 -13.36 41.53 11.14
CA GLY A 851 -11.99 42.00 10.87
C GLY A 851 -11.85 43.46 10.44
N GLU A 852 -11.24 44.29 11.31
CA GLU A 852 -9.98 44.96 10.98
C GLU A 852 -9.38 45.67 12.20
N SER A 853 -8.17 45.26 12.57
CA SER A 853 -7.25 46.09 13.34
C SER A 853 -6.50 47.01 12.39
N SER A 854 -6.73 48.32 12.55
CA SER A 854 -5.79 49.43 12.30
C SER A 854 -4.99 49.45 10.99
N ILE A 855 -5.28 50.43 10.12
CA ILE A 855 -4.31 51.39 9.58
C ILE A 855 -5.01 52.65 9.05
N ALA A 856 -4.52 53.79 9.55
CA ALA A 856 -4.48 55.15 9.01
C ALA A 856 -5.64 55.74 8.17
N THR A 857 -6.19 56.81 8.74
CA THR A 857 -6.98 57.90 8.15
C THR A 857 -6.41 58.47 6.84
N HIS A 858 -7.27 58.68 5.84
CA HIS A 858 -7.33 59.93 5.08
C HIS A 858 -8.73 60.16 4.48
N SER A 859 -9.26 61.35 4.76
CA SER A 859 -10.52 61.93 4.29
C SER A 859 -10.47 62.31 2.80
N MET A 860 -11.58 62.12 2.06
CA MET A 860 -12.30 63.18 1.31
C MET A 860 -13.53 62.66 0.52
N THR A 861 -14.71 63.04 1.01
CA THR A 861 -15.89 63.65 0.32
C THR A 861 -16.37 63.27 -1.10
N GLY A 862 -17.69 63.02 -1.20
CA GLY A 862 -18.57 63.28 -2.38
C GLY A 862 -19.34 62.04 -2.87
N SER A 863 -20.56 61.71 -2.41
CA SER A 863 -21.90 62.31 -2.68
C SER A 863 -22.37 62.27 -4.14
N PHE A 864 -23.55 61.61 -4.34
CA PHE A 864 -24.48 61.64 -5.50
C PHE A 864 -24.05 60.84 -6.75
N LEU A 865 -24.88 60.08 -7.49
CA LEU A 865 -26.34 59.99 -7.72
C LEU A 865 -26.64 58.68 -8.51
N LEU A 866 -27.79 58.02 -8.25
CA LEU A 866 -28.53 57.15 -9.22
C LEU A 866 -28.99 58.02 -10.42
N PRO A 867 -29.43 57.52 -11.62
CA PRO A 867 -30.09 56.21 -11.95
C PRO A 867 -29.54 55.57 -13.25
N ILE A 868 -29.85 54.33 -13.68
CA ILE A 868 -31.12 53.73 -14.15
C ILE A 868 -31.04 52.22 -13.93
#